data_AF-A0A2D6MUK8-F1
#
_entry.id   AF-A0A2D6MUK8-F1
#
_cell.length_a   1.000
_cell.length_b   1.000
_cell.length_c   1.000
_cell.angle_alpha   90.00
_cell.angle_beta   90.00
_cell.angle_gamma   90.00
#
_symmetry.space_group_name_H-M   'P 1'
#
loop_
_entity.id
_entity.type
_entity.pdbx_description
1 polymer ?
#
loop_
_entity_poly.entity_id
_entity_poly.type
_entity_poly.pdbx_seq_one_letter_code
_entity_poly.pdbx_strand_id
1 'polypeptide(L)'
;MRIRELYLKAFGPFTEKKIPFPGKSECGLVVVYGRNEAGKSSALRAIRDLLYGIHVQSSDDFLHRHADLRVGARLEFADGEELAVMRRKGKKNTLRCYEDREGVAAERLLELTDRIPLSLFENFYGLDHHGLTEGSKALLEDEGELGRALYGAGLGAGNLRAVLESLESEAGALFSPRGKNPRINATMAEWKAIDSQIRSASLNPKDWQEQASRVAEAEAELAALGRSIEQTTRGLSRRVRIRHSLPVLARRRRWLDQVTALPEVRELSGDFEPRLARLRTDRRDAERARERAARSLEKHTARRDVLKPQPRLIEARERIEMRHRGVTGYREIHDQLPRRESELMRLDALIDEALTVVGGTTPDALGTAQRRAFRVPLERSGRIQELASELAGFETRLEAATDEIEEARVARERIENERAASGAIRDPERLRRALVRAERRGDIDERIVSAQREVDALARECGQAARRLGLAASGLDRLERTVTPDDAAIDAFAERFEAAEARVVRAEDDCRRLRTEQGDVAESLARLRAEGAVPSEAELVEHRSRRDSTLRELRRRWLGEGGEVDATGRRALADRVEQRVGEADVLADRLRVDADRVAQQSGLVARSARLLADLELAEDDRARGLEAVASVGVEWAALWERSGVELRRPDEMRSWRRGFEALLARLGQLRVAEAGLNAQREDRDASIADVAEALRDLAERPEPMPDRLTKRSRPVGGS
;
A
#
# COMPACT_ATOMS: atom_id res chain seq x y z
N MET A 1 81.24 45.42 -69.09
CA MET A 1 81.01 46.87 -68.95
C MET A 1 81.54 47.34 -67.60
N ARG A 2 82.19 48.50 -67.53
CA ARG A 2 82.65 49.16 -66.29
C ARG A 2 82.19 50.63 -66.27
N ILE A 3 81.82 51.16 -65.11
CA ILE A 3 81.52 52.59 -64.94
C ILE A 3 82.83 53.33 -64.60
N ARG A 4 83.22 54.32 -65.42
CA ARG A 4 84.42 55.16 -65.23
C ARG A 4 84.12 56.47 -64.54
N GLU A 5 82.95 57.06 -64.79
CA GLU A 5 82.48 58.24 -64.09
C GLU A 5 80.97 58.13 -63.94
N LEU A 6 80.43 58.43 -62.75
CA LEU A 6 79.00 58.63 -62.54
C LEU A 6 78.73 60.13 -62.44
N TYR A 7 77.84 60.63 -63.30
CA TYR A 7 77.47 62.04 -63.37
C TYR A 7 76.02 62.24 -62.93
N LEU A 8 75.86 62.70 -61.70
CA LEU A 8 74.59 63.00 -61.05
C LEU A 8 74.25 64.47 -61.33
N LYS A 9 73.71 64.73 -62.53
CA LYS A 9 73.42 66.09 -63.01
C LYS A 9 72.30 66.75 -62.20
N ALA A 10 71.19 66.06 -62.03
CA ALA A 10 70.06 66.47 -61.20
C ALA A 10 69.33 65.19 -60.75
N PHE A 11 69.74 64.61 -59.62
CA PHE A 11 69.17 63.35 -59.12
C PHE A 11 69.32 63.22 -57.61
N GLY A 12 68.22 62.99 -56.90
CA GLY A 12 68.20 62.92 -55.44
C GLY A 12 68.80 64.17 -54.80
N PRO A 13 69.78 64.03 -53.89
CA PRO A 13 70.39 65.17 -53.21
C PRO A 13 71.49 65.85 -54.04
N PHE A 14 71.79 65.34 -55.24
CA PHE A 14 72.96 65.76 -56.02
C PHE A 14 72.59 66.76 -57.12
N THR A 15 73.39 67.82 -57.22
CA THR A 15 73.36 68.82 -58.28
C THR A 15 74.72 68.88 -58.94
N GLU A 16 74.81 68.61 -60.24
CA GLU A 16 76.03 68.69 -61.05
C GLU A 16 77.24 67.92 -60.46
N LYS A 17 76.99 66.79 -59.77
CA LYS A 17 78.03 66.02 -59.08
C LYS A 17 78.61 64.93 -59.97
N LYS A 18 79.94 64.92 -60.16
CA LYS A 18 80.67 63.84 -60.84
C LYS A 18 81.48 63.01 -59.86
N ILE A 19 81.40 61.70 -59.99
CA ILE A 19 82.12 60.71 -59.17
C ILE A 19 82.97 59.86 -60.11
N PRO A 20 84.30 60.09 -60.16
CA PRO A 20 85.19 59.25 -60.96
C PRO A 20 85.45 57.91 -60.26
N PHE A 21 85.58 56.85 -61.05
CA PHE A 21 85.96 55.52 -60.61
C PHE A 21 87.30 55.11 -61.25
N PRO A 22 88.20 54.44 -60.50
CA PRO A 22 89.52 54.04 -61.00
C PRO A 22 89.43 53.01 -62.14
N GLY A 23 90.53 52.76 -62.85
CA GLY A 23 90.58 51.86 -64.00
C GLY A 23 90.85 50.38 -63.70
N LYS A 24 90.78 49.54 -64.74
CA LYS A 24 90.94 48.06 -64.66
C LYS A 24 92.24 47.60 -64.00
N SER A 25 93.30 48.39 -64.13
CA SER A 25 94.65 48.05 -63.65
C SER A 25 94.93 48.52 -62.21
N GLU A 26 94.01 49.24 -61.56
CA GLU A 26 94.33 49.99 -60.32
C GLU A 26 93.60 49.49 -59.06
N CYS A 27 92.33 49.06 -59.15
CA CYS A 27 91.58 48.46 -58.03
C CYS A 27 90.34 47.69 -58.49
N GLY A 28 90.07 46.55 -57.84
CA GLY A 28 88.88 45.71 -58.06
C GLY A 28 87.70 46.01 -57.13
N LEU A 29 87.92 46.73 -56.03
CA LEU A 29 86.90 47.14 -55.06
C LEU A 29 86.91 48.65 -54.88
N VAL A 30 85.75 49.29 -55.01
CA VAL A 30 85.57 50.73 -54.74
C VAL A 30 84.60 50.89 -53.58
N VAL A 31 85.03 51.56 -52.52
CA VAL A 31 84.21 51.83 -51.34
C VAL A 31 83.77 53.29 -51.36
N VAL A 32 82.46 53.53 -51.51
CA VAL A 32 81.86 54.87 -51.40
C VAL A 32 81.29 55.04 -50.00
N TYR A 33 81.90 55.92 -49.19
CA TYR A 33 81.47 56.16 -47.81
C TYR A 33 81.15 57.64 -47.56
N GLY A 34 80.42 57.91 -46.48
CA GLY A 34 79.97 59.25 -46.10
C GLY A 34 78.98 59.20 -44.94
N ARG A 35 78.62 60.35 -44.38
CA ARG A 35 77.63 60.45 -43.29
C ARG A 35 76.27 59.86 -43.70
N ASN A 36 75.41 59.57 -42.72
CA ASN A 36 74.01 59.24 -43.01
C ASN A 36 73.38 60.39 -43.80
N GLU A 37 72.45 60.05 -44.70
CA GLU A 37 71.77 60.99 -45.61
C GLU A 37 72.66 61.70 -46.65
N ALA A 38 73.95 61.38 -46.74
CA ALA A 38 74.85 61.91 -47.77
C ALA A 38 74.56 61.42 -49.21
N GLY A 39 73.44 60.72 -49.44
CA GLY A 39 73.00 60.27 -50.76
C GLY A 39 73.61 58.95 -51.27
N LYS A 40 74.22 58.12 -50.41
CA LYS A 40 74.83 56.82 -50.81
C LYS A 40 73.82 55.90 -51.50
N SER A 41 72.65 55.68 -50.88
CA SER A 41 71.58 54.86 -51.46
C SER A 41 70.97 55.52 -52.70
N SER A 42 70.88 56.85 -52.73
CA SER A 42 70.44 57.60 -53.92
C SER A 42 71.41 57.43 -55.09
N ALA A 43 72.72 57.33 -54.86
CA ALA A 43 73.70 57.05 -55.91
C ALA A 43 73.55 55.62 -56.48
N LEU A 44 73.26 54.63 -55.64
CA LEU A 44 72.95 53.26 -56.10
C LEU A 44 71.66 53.22 -56.94
N ARG A 45 70.60 53.91 -56.47
CA ARG A 45 69.37 54.08 -57.26
C ARG A 45 69.61 54.83 -58.57
N ALA A 46 70.50 55.81 -58.59
CA ALA A 46 70.87 56.54 -59.80
C ALA A 46 71.54 55.61 -60.83
N ILE A 47 72.40 54.67 -60.39
CA ILE A 47 73.00 53.65 -61.28
C ILE A 47 71.91 52.73 -61.84
N ARG A 48 71.01 52.23 -60.99
CA ARG A 48 69.86 51.43 -61.43
C ARG A 48 69.02 52.18 -62.46
N ASP A 49 68.64 53.42 -62.15
CA ASP A 49 67.78 54.23 -62.99
C ASP A 49 68.47 54.65 -64.30
N LEU A 50 69.80 54.80 -64.30
CA LEU A 50 70.60 55.00 -65.50
C LEU A 50 70.54 53.78 -66.44
N LEU A 51 70.64 52.57 -65.89
CA LEU A 51 70.64 51.33 -66.67
C LEU A 51 69.22 50.97 -67.14
N TYR A 52 68.24 50.96 -66.24
CA TYR A 52 66.90 50.40 -66.51
C TYR A 52 65.82 51.46 -66.76
N GLY A 53 66.05 52.72 -66.41
CA GLY A 53 65.08 53.81 -66.58
C GLY A 53 64.73 54.48 -65.27
N ILE A 54 64.60 55.81 -65.31
CA ILE A 54 64.04 56.58 -64.19
C ILE A 54 62.53 56.30 -64.17
N HIS A 55 62.04 55.65 -63.11
CA HIS A 55 60.63 55.30 -62.97
C HIS A 55 59.73 56.55 -62.97
N VAL A 56 58.48 56.41 -63.48
CA VAL A 56 57.54 57.54 -63.58
C VAL A 56 57.25 58.15 -62.21
N GLN A 57 57.19 57.31 -61.16
CA GLN A 57 56.97 57.69 -59.76
C GLN A 57 58.27 57.71 -58.94
N SER A 58 59.44 57.98 -59.56
CA SER A 58 60.70 58.08 -58.81
C SER A 58 60.60 59.14 -57.70
N SER A 59 60.98 58.76 -56.48
CA SER A 59 61.00 59.60 -55.28
C SER A 59 62.30 60.39 -55.10
N ASP A 60 63.20 60.35 -56.08
CA ASP A 60 64.50 61.04 -56.07
C ASP A 60 64.41 62.46 -56.67
N ASP A 61 63.24 63.11 -56.66
CA ASP A 61 62.97 64.48 -57.14
C ASP A 61 62.86 65.53 -56.01
N PHE A 62 63.23 65.18 -54.78
CA PHE A 62 63.02 66.06 -53.63
C PHE A 62 63.77 67.40 -53.69
N LEU A 63 64.87 67.51 -54.44
CA LEU A 63 65.61 68.77 -54.65
C LEU A 63 65.38 69.38 -56.04
N HIS A 64 65.04 68.56 -57.03
CA HIS A 64 64.98 68.94 -58.44
C HIS A 64 63.59 68.68 -59.00
N ARG A 65 63.04 69.59 -59.83
CA ARG A 65 61.73 69.34 -60.44
C ARG A 65 61.73 68.00 -61.18
N HIS A 66 60.65 67.24 -61.06
CA HIS A 66 60.52 65.93 -61.69
C HIS A 66 60.95 65.85 -63.18
N ALA A 67 60.72 66.91 -63.98
CA ALA A 67 61.09 66.96 -65.39
C ALA A 67 62.60 67.11 -65.64
N ASP A 68 63.32 67.66 -64.65
CA ASP A 68 64.73 68.01 -64.73
C ASP A 68 65.65 66.84 -64.33
N LEU A 69 65.08 65.72 -63.87
CA LEU A 69 65.86 64.55 -63.44
C LEU A 69 66.77 64.00 -64.54
N ARG A 70 68.07 64.00 -64.26
CA ARG A 70 69.14 63.60 -65.16
C ARG A 70 70.29 62.91 -64.39
N VAL A 71 70.60 61.68 -64.78
CA VAL A 71 71.76 60.88 -64.40
C VAL A 71 72.51 60.45 -65.66
N GLY A 72 73.83 60.55 -65.64
CA GLY A 72 74.70 60.08 -66.71
C GLY A 72 75.87 59.28 -66.17
N ALA A 73 76.59 58.63 -67.06
CA ALA A 73 77.86 57.99 -66.76
C ALA A 73 78.75 57.90 -68.00
N ARG A 74 80.06 57.76 -67.76
CA ARG A 74 81.00 57.24 -68.75
C ARG A 74 81.18 55.75 -68.51
N LEU A 75 80.90 54.96 -69.53
CA LEU A 75 80.96 53.50 -69.51
C LEU A 75 82.09 53.03 -70.40
N GLU A 76 82.86 52.05 -69.94
CA GLU A 76 83.93 51.38 -70.70
C GLU A 76 83.53 49.93 -71.00
N PHE A 77 83.75 49.49 -72.23
CA PHE A 77 83.42 48.15 -72.72
C PHE A 77 84.62 47.20 -72.74
N ALA A 78 84.35 45.91 -73.02
CA ALA A 78 85.38 44.87 -73.01
C ALA A 78 86.41 45.03 -74.15
N ASP A 79 86.03 45.71 -75.22
CA ASP A 79 86.85 46.08 -76.38
C ASP A 79 87.63 47.39 -76.17
N GLY A 80 87.43 48.08 -75.04
CA GLY A 80 88.08 49.35 -74.71
C GLY A 80 87.37 50.61 -75.22
N GLU A 81 86.21 50.50 -75.88
CA GLU A 81 85.40 51.65 -76.28
C GLU A 81 84.82 52.34 -75.03
N GLU A 82 84.83 53.69 -75.01
CA GLU A 82 84.19 54.50 -73.96
C GLU A 82 82.96 55.24 -74.51
N LEU A 83 81.86 55.22 -73.74
CA LEU A 83 80.62 55.90 -74.11
C LEU A 83 80.09 56.77 -72.96
N ALA A 84 79.88 58.05 -73.26
CA ALA A 84 79.32 59.04 -72.34
C ALA A 84 77.79 59.15 -72.49
N VAL A 85 77.05 58.49 -71.61
CA VAL A 85 75.58 58.41 -71.66
C VAL A 85 74.89 59.29 -70.62
N MET A 86 73.72 59.81 -70.97
CA MET A 86 72.84 60.61 -70.10
C MET A 86 71.39 60.16 -70.25
N ARG A 87 70.70 60.00 -69.12
CA ARG A 87 69.28 59.68 -69.00
C ARG A 87 68.65 60.68 -68.03
N ARG A 88 67.44 61.22 -68.17
CA ARG A 88 66.42 61.01 -69.16
C ARG A 88 65.05 60.70 -68.58
N LYS A 89 64.47 61.38 -67.57
CA LYS A 89 63.10 60.98 -67.16
C LYS A 89 62.12 61.14 -68.34
N GLY A 90 61.41 60.07 -68.67
CA GLY A 90 60.48 59.99 -69.81
C GLY A 90 60.08 58.55 -70.12
N LYS A 91 59.12 58.36 -71.03
CA LYS A 91 58.63 57.02 -71.43
C LYS A 91 59.30 56.45 -72.70
N LYS A 92 59.83 57.31 -73.58
CA LYS A 92 60.48 56.94 -74.84
C LYS A 92 61.72 57.83 -75.08
N ASN A 93 62.74 57.28 -75.74
CA ASN A 93 63.97 57.98 -76.15
C ASN A 93 64.61 58.77 -74.99
N THR A 94 64.87 58.05 -73.90
CA THR A 94 65.34 58.59 -72.63
C THR A 94 66.85 58.59 -72.48
N LEU A 95 67.58 57.71 -73.16
CA LEU A 95 69.03 57.65 -73.13
C LEU A 95 69.64 58.39 -74.34
N ARG A 96 70.67 59.21 -74.10
CA ARG A 96 71.37 59.98 -75.13
C ARG A 96 72.86 60.01 -74.86
N CYS A 97 73.67 60.10 -75.91
CA CYS A 97 75.07 60.47 -75.77
C CYS A 97 75.13 61.97 -75.47
N TYR A 98 75.85 62.39 -74.43
CA TYR A 98 75.92 63.82 -74.08
C TYR A 98 77.16 64.53 -74.62
N GLU A 99 78.03 63.82 -75.33
CA GLU A 99 79.17 64.39 -76.08
C GLU A 99 78.75 64.70 -77.53
N ASP A 100 78.06 63.77 -78.21
CA ASP A 100 77.66 63.92 -79.63
C ASP A 100 76.19 64.31 -79.85
N ARG A 101 75.40 64.46 -78.77
CA ARG A 101 73.96 64.81 -78.76
C ARG A 101 73.01 63.89 -79.54
N GLU A 102 73.49 62.81 -80.14
CA GLU A 102 72.66 61.78 -80.77
C GLU A 102 71.96 60.86 -79.75
N GLY A 103 70.82 60.30 -80.14
CA GLY A 103 70.07 59.35 -79.31
C GLY A 103 70.77 57.98 -79.28
N VAL A 104 70.82 57.34 -78.11
CA VAL A 104 71.30 55.95 -78.02
C VAL A 104 70.10 55.02 -78.22
N ALA A 105 70.17 54.11 -79.20
CA ALA A 105 69.11 53.15 -79.50
C ALA A 105 68.85 52.20 -78.30
N ALA A 106 67.60 51.74 -78.13
CA ALA A 106 67.20 50.90 -77.00
C ALA A 106 67.85 49.50 -77.05
N GLU A 107 68.15 48.99 -78.25
CA GLU A 107 68.86 47.73 -78.45
C GLU A 107 70.30 47.78 -77.91
N ARG A 108 70.98 48.93 -78.05
CA ARG A 108 72.34 49.12 -77.52
C ARG A 108 72.34 48.98 -76.00
N LEU A 109 71.33 49.48 -75.29
CA LEU A 109 71.21 49.37 -73.82
C LEU A 109 71.05 47.92 -73.31
N LEU A 110 70.37 47.07 -74.06
CA LEU A 110 70.26 45.64 -73.74
C LEU A 110 71.61 44.92 -73.89
N GLU A 111 72.42 45.33 -74.86
CA GLU A 111 73.81 44.88 -74.98
C GLU A 111 74.69 45.43 -73.83
N LEU A 112 74.45 46.68 -73.39
CA LEU A 112 75.17 47.30 -72.26
C LEU A 112 75.03 46.51 -70.95
N THR A 113 73.89 45.84 -70.76
CA THR A 113 73.53 45.11 -69.54
C THR A 113 73.62 43.59 -69.68
N ASP A 114 74.18 43.08 -70.78
CA ASP A 114 74.23 41.64 -71.12
C ASP A 114 72.85 40.95 -71.02
N ARG A 115 71.79 41.71 -71.33
CA ARG A 115 70.37 41.30 -71.21
C ARG A 115 69.94 40.87 -69.81
N ILE A 116 70.66 41.29 -68.77
CA ILE A 116 70.26 41.06 -67.37
C ILE A 116 68.96 41.83 -67.09
N PRO A 117 67.87 41.15 -66.67
CA PRO A 117 66.63 41.83 -66.33
C PRO A 117 66.76 42.61 -65.01
N LEU A 118 65.93 43.65 -64.85
CA LEU A 118 65.92 44.50 -63.64
C LEU A 118 65.81 43.68 -62.35
N SER A 119 64.96 42.64 -62.32
CA SER A 119 64.77 41.78 -61.16
C SER A 119 66.04 41.02 -60.75
N LEU A 120 66.84 40.57 -61.72
CA LEU A 120 68.12 39.90 -61.43
C LEU A 120 69.16 40.93 -60.95
N PHE A 121 69.15 42.14 -61.49
CA PHE A 121 70.03 43.21 -61.03
C PHE A 121 69.76 43.59 -59.57
N GLU A 122 68.50 43.80 -59.19
CA GLU A 122 68.12 44.17 -57.81
C GLU A 122 68.43 43.04 -56.81
N ASN A 123 68.31 41.77 -57.22
CA ASN A 123 68.54 40.61 -56.35
C ASN A 123 70.02 40.21 -56.18
N PHE A 124 70.91 40.52 -57.14
CA PHE A 124 72.29 40.02 -57.11
C PHE A 124 73.38 41.09 -57.28
N TYR A 125 73.11 42.20 -57.98
CA TYR A 125 74.13 43.19 -58.37
C TYR A 125 73.95 44.57 -57.71
N GLY A 126 72.71 44.96 -57.39
CA GLY A 126 72.33 46.25 -56.82
C GLY A 126 71.75 46.12 -55.41
N LEU A 127 72.40 45.31 -54.56
CA LEU A 127 71.90 44.97 -53.22
C LEU A 127 71.81 46.19 -52.32
N ASP A 128 70.61 46.44 -51.79
CA ASP A 128 70.39 47.34 -50.67
C ASP A 128 69.87 46.58 -49.44
N HIS A 129 69.80 47.25 -48.30
CA HIS A 129 69.38 46.62 -47.04
C HIS A 129 67.95 46.06 -47.09
N HIS A 130 67.06 46.70 -47.84
CA HIS A 130 65.68 46.26 -47.99
C HIS A 130 65.58 45.01 -48.87
N GLY A 131 66.25 45.04 -50.03
CA GLY A 131 66.33 43.93 -50.98
C GLY A 131 67.02 42.69 -50.39
N LEU A 132 68.03 42.86 -49.53
CA LEU A 132 68.61 41.75 -48.76
C LEU A 132 67.60 41.09 -47.82
N THR A 133 66.75 41.89 -47.16
CA THR A 133 65.77 41.36 -46.19
C THR A 133 64.61 40.64 -46.90
N GLU A 134 64.14 41.20 -48.02
CA GLU A 134 63.10 40.57 -48.86
C GLU A 134 63.62 39.34 -49.59
N GLY A 135 64.83 39.40 -50.16
CA GLY A 135 65.47 38.23 -50.78
C GLY A 135 65.75 37.10 -49.78
N SER A 136 66.07 37.41 -48.52
CA SER A 136 66.22 36.38 -47.47
C SER A 136 64.89 35.66 -47.19
N LYS A 137 63.78 36.40 -47.19
CA LYS A 137 62.45 35.81 -46.98
C LYS A 137 62.01 34.97 -48.17
N ALA A 138 62.21 35.48 -49.39
CA ALA A 138 61.89 34.75 -50.61
C ALA A 138 62.68 33.43 -50.71
N LEU A 139 63.95 33.41 -50.29
CA LEU A 139 64.78 32.19 -50.22
C LEU A 139 64.28 31.15 -49.19
N LEU A 140 63.59 31.58 -48.14
CA LEU A 140 63.03 30.70 -47.11
C LEU A 140 61.62 30.20 -47.46
N GLU A 141 60.87 30.97 -48.25
CA GLU A 141 59.49 30.67 -48.63
C GLU A 141 59.39 29.83 -49.92
N ASP A 142 60.38 29.90 -50.81
CA ASP A 142 60.37 29.18 -52.09
C ASP A 142 60.95 27.76 -51.96
N GLU A 143 60.09 26.81 -51.56
CA GLU A 143 60.38 25.36 -51.40
C GLU A 143 60.68 24.60 -52.71
N GLY A 144 60.91 25.28 -53.83
CA GLY A 144 60.99 24.66 -55.15
C GLY A 144 62.11 25.21 -56.03
N GLU A 145 63.09 24.36 -56.35
CA GLU A 145 64.09 24.52 -57.41
C GLU A 145 65.24 25.53 -57.20
N LEU A 146 65.01 26.76 -56.75
CA LEU A 146 66.09 27.78 -56.68
C LEU A 146 67.10 27.52 -55.54
N GLY A 147 66.64 27.16 -54.34
CA GLY A 147 67.53 26.76 -53.23
C GLY A 147 68.27 25.44 -53.53
N ARG A 148 67.66 24.53 -54.29
CA ARG A 148 68.24 23.23 -54.66
C ARG A 148 69.39 23.37 -55.66
N ALA A 149 69.31 24.32 -56.60
CA ALA A 149 70.38 24.61 -57.56
C ALA A 149 71.61 25.22 -56.88
N LEU A 150 71.41 26.08 -55.86
CA LEU A 150 72.49 26.76 -55.15
C LEU A 150 73.33 25.80 -54.29
N TYR A 151 72.70 24.86 -53.58
CA TYR A 151 73.41 23.86 -52.77
C TYR A 151 74.00 22.71 -53.60
N GLY A 152 73.35 22.32 -54.71
CA GLY A 152 73.83 21.27 -55.61
C GLY A 152 75.07 21.66 -56.43
N ALA A 153 75.31 22.95 -56.67
CA ALA A 153 76.49 23.43 -57.39
C ALA A 153 77.73 23.61 -56.50
N GLY A 154 77.58 23.72 -55.18
CA GLY A 154 78.69 23.96 -54.24
C GLY A 154 79.27 22.71 -53.56
N LEU A 155 78.54 21.59 -53.54
CA LEU A 155 78.93 20.36 -52.84
C LEU A 155 78.66 19.15 -53.74
N GLY A 156 79.72 18.49 -54.22
CA GLY A 156 79.69 17.41 -55.21
C GLY A 156 78.49 16.45 -55.11
N ALA A 157 77.72 16.39 -56.19
CA ALA A 157 76.46 15.67 -56.27
C ALA A 157 76.62 14.14 -56.23
N GLY A 158 75.79 13.48 -55.41
CA GLY A 158 75.54 12.05 -55.50
C GLY A 158 74.67 11.52 -54.37
N ASN A 159 75.00 11.83 -53.10
CA ASN A 159 74.47 11.05 -51.98
C ASN A 159 73.43 11.76 -51.09
N LEU A 160 73.26 13.09 -51.18
CA LEU A 160 72.32 13.82 -50.32
C LEU A 160 70.86 13.50 -50.65
N ARG A 161 70.57 13.27 -51.94
CA ARG A 161 69.22 12.96 -52.43
C ARG A 161 68.71 11.60 -51.91
N ALA A 162 69.57 10.58 -51.96
CA ALA A 162 69.22 9.24 -51.47
C ALA A 162 69.01 9.22 -49.95
N VAL A 163 69.81 9.99 -49.20
CA VAL A 163 69.65 10.12 -47.75
C VAL A 163 68.35 10.84 -47.38
N LEU A 164 68.00 11.92 -48.10
CA LEU A 164 66.74 12.63 -47.88
C LEU A 164 65.51 11.76 -48.22
N GLU A 165 65.53 11.04 -49.34
CA GLU A 165 64.46 10.11 -49.71
C GLU A 165 64.33 8.95 -48.70
N SER A 166 65.44 8.44 -48.15
CA SER A 166 65.43 7.43 -47.07
C SER A 166 64.80 7.98 -45.79
N LEU A 167 65.19 9.18 -45.37
CA LEU A 167 64.65 9.82 -44.17
C LEU A 167 63.16 10.16 -44.33
N GLU A 168 62.71 10.58 -45.51
CA GLU A 168 61.30 10.80 -45.81
C GLU A 168 60.50 9.48 -45.77
N SER A 169 61.06 8.39 -46.29
CA SER A 169 60.43 7.06 -46.22
C SER A 169 60.33 6.54 -44.79
N GLU A 170 61.40 6.67 -43.99
CA GLU A 170 61.39 6.29 -42.57
C GLU A 170 60.41 7.14 -41.76
N ALA A 171 60.39 8.45 -42.00
CA ALA A 171 59.43 9.35 -41.37
C ALA A 171 57.99 8.98 -41.74
N GLY A 172 57.71 8.70 -43.02
CA GLY A 172 56.39 8.30 -43.50
C GLY A 172 55.90 6.96 -42.94
N ALA A 173 56.82 6.00 -42.69
CA ALA A 173 56.50 4.73 -42.05
C ALA A 173 56.18 4.87 -40.55
N LEU A 174 56.79 5.87 -39.88
CA LEU A 174 56.54 6.16 -38.47
C LEU A 174 55.26 6.98 -38.26
N PHE A 175 55.08 8.05 -39.04
CA PHE A 175 53.98 8.99 -38.89
C PHE A 175 53.57 9.58 -40.23
N SER A 176 52.26 9.69 -40.44
CA SER A 176 51.71 10.44 -41.57
C SER A 176 50.54 11.28 -41.10
N PRO A 177 50.43 12.57 -41.48
CA PRO A 177 49.33 13.44 -41.08
C PRO A 177 47.94 12.90 -41.41
N ARG A 178 47.83 12.07 -42.46
CA ARG A 178 46.57 11.44 -42.90
C ARG A 178 46.62 9.91 -42.90
N GLY A 179 47.73 9.30 -42.48
CA GLY A 179 47.88 7.85 -42.45
C GLY A 179 47.24 7.24 -41.20
N LYS A 180 46.59 6.08 -41.35
CA LYS A 180 46.06 5.29 -40.22
C LYS A 180 47.02 4.20 -39.77
N ASN A 181 47.80 3.66 -40.69
CA ASN A 181 48.65 2.49 -40.50
C ASN A 181 50.08 2.77 -39.99
N PRO A 182 50.69 3.97 -40.18
CA PRO A 182 52.01 4.25 -39.61
C PRO A 182 52.04 4.05 -38.10
N ARG A 183 53.19 3.60 -37.59
CA ARG A 183 53.30 3.02 -36.24
C ARG A 183 52.78 3.97 -35.15
N ILE A 184 53.11 5.26 -35.23
CA ILE A 184 52.69 6.27 -34.25
C ILE A 184 51.18 6.55 -34.35
N ASN A 185 50.63 6.62 -35.56
CA ASN A 185 49.19 6.83 -35.79
C ASN A 185 48.36 5.66 -35.23
N ALA A 186 48.82 4.41 -35.44
CA ALA A 186 48.17 3.21 -34.91
C ALA A 186 48.19 3.20 -33.37
N THR A 187 49.35 3.45 -32.76
CA THR A 187 49.47 3.50 -31.29
C THR A 187 48.65 4.63 -30.67
N MET A 188 48.54 5.80 -31.32
CA MET A 188 47.66 6.87 -30.84
C MET A 188 46.17 6.50 -30.92
N ALA A 189 45.77 5.75 -31.95
CA ALA A 189 44.40 5.25 -32.07
C ALA A 189 44.08 4.22 -30.97
N GLU A 190 45.00 3.28 -30.73
CA GLU A 190 44.91 2.31 -29.62
C GLU A 190 44.84 3.00 -28.26
N TRP A 191 45.73 3.99 -28.01
CA TRP A 191 45.70 4.77 -26.77
C TRP A 191 44.37 5.51 -26.59
N LYS A 192 43.83 6.15 -27.63
CA LYS A 192 42.51 6.81 -27.57
C LYS A 192 41.39 5.81 -27.29
N ALA A 193 41.46 4.62 -27.88
CA ALA A 193 40.47 3.57 -27.63
C ALA A 193 40.53 3.09 -26.16
N ILE A 194 41.72 2.86 -25.63
CA ILE A 194 41.93 2.46 -24.23
C ILE A 194 41.52 3.59 -23.26
N ASP A 195 41.89 4.84 -23.55
CA ASP A 195 41.48 6.01 -22.74
C ASP A 195 39.95 6.17 -22.73
N SER A 196 39.29 5.97 -23.88
CA SER A 196 37.83 5.95 -23.95
C SER A 196 37.23 4.81 -23.15
N GLN A 197 37.81 3.61 -23.20
CA GLN A 197 37.37 2.46 -22.40
C GLN A 197 37.52 2.75 -20.91
N ILE A 198 38.66 3.29 -20.47
CA ILE A 198 38.90 3.70 -19.08
C ILE A 198 37.88 4.75 -18.64
N ARG A 199 37.62 5.79 -19.46
CA ARG A 199 36.62 6.80 -19.13
C ARG A 199 35.20 6.24 -19.06
N SER A 200 34.85 5.31 -19.95
CA SER A 200 33.53 4.66 -19.94
C SER A 200 33.33 3.67 -18.79
N ALA A 201 34.41 3.02 -18.34
CA ALA A 201 34.40 2.09 -17.22
C ALA A 201 34.60 2.79 -15.86
N SER A 202 35.10 4.02 -15.87
CA SER A 202 35.30 4.82 -14.66
C SER A 202 34.02 5.52 -14.29
N LEU A 203 33.58 5.32 -13.05
CA LEU A 203 32.44 6.05 -12.50
C LEU A 203 32.87 7.51 -12.27
N ASN A 204 32.16 8.45 -12.87
CA ASN A 204 32.41 9.87 -12.66
C ASN A 204 32.19 10.20 -11.17
N PRO A 205 33.19 10.75 -10.45
CA PRO A 205 33.07 11.05 -9.03
C PRO A 205 31.88 11.94 -8.69
N LYS A 206 31.50 12.85 -9.60
CA LYS A 206 30.34 13.72 -9.43
C LYS A 206 29.02 12.93 -9.47
N ASP A 207 28.89 12.02 -10.43
CA ASP A 207 27.69 11.20 -10.59
C ASP A 207 27.56 10.22 -9.41
N TRP A 208 28.66 9.63 -8.96
CA TRP A 208 28.67 8.81 -7.74
C TRP A 208 28.23 9.59 -6.51
N GLN A 209 28.77 10.80 -6.34
CA GLN A 209 28.47 11.63 -5.18
C GLN A 209 27.02 12.12 -5.19
N GLU A 210 26.47 12.45 -6.36
CA GLU A 210 25.05 12.75 -6.51
C GLU A 210 24.17 11.55 -6.14
N GLN A 211 24.48 10.34 -6.64
CA GLN A 211 23.71 9.14 -6.29
C GLN A 211 23.84 8.78 -4.80
N ALA A 212 25.05 8.92 -4.22
CA ALA A 212 25.28 8.69 -2.79
C ALA A 212 24.49 9.68 -1.92
N SER A 213 24.43 10.95 -2.31
CA SER A 213 23.59 11.95 -1.64
C SER A 213 22.11 11.61 -1.74
N ARG A 214 21.62 11.18 -2.91
CA ARG A 214 20.22 10.78 -3.09
C ARG A 214 19.85 9.56 -2.24
N VAL A 215 20.75 8.58 -2.11
CA VAL A 215 20.56 7.43 -1.21
C VAL A 215 20.49 7.90 0.24
N ALA A 216 21.41 8.76 0.68
CA ALA A 216 21.42 9.29 2.05
C ALA A 216 20.15 10.09 2.38
N GLU A 217 19.66 10.90 1.43
CA GLU A 217 18.40 11.64 1.56
C GLU A 217 17.20 10.70 1.67
N ALA A 218 17.12 9.69 0.80
CA ALA A 218 16.04 8.69 0.83
C ALA A 218 16.05 7.86 2.13
N GLU A 219 17.22 7.48 2.63
CA GLU A 219 17.37 6.79 3.92
C GLU A 219 16.93 7.68 5.09
N ALA A 220 17.28 8.97 5.07
CA ALA A 220 16.84 9.93 6.08
C ALA A 220 15.32 10.14 6.06
N GLU A 221 14.71 10.22 4.87
CA GLU A 221 13.27 10.31 4.70
C GLU A 221 12.55 9.05 5.18
N LEU A 222 13.06 7.86 4.82
CA LEU A 222 12.54 6.58 5.32
C LEU A 222 12.57 6.51 6.85
N ALA A 223 13.67 6.93 7.46
CA ALA A 223 13.79 6.98 8.92
C ALA A 223 12.81 7.98 9.56
N ALA A 224 12.57 9.13 8.92
CA ALA A 224 11.61 10.12 9.38
C ALA A 224 10.16 9.61 9.28
N LEU A 225 9.80 8.98 8.16
CA LEU A 225 8.50 8.33 7.96
C LEU A 225 8.28 7.20 8.97
N GLY A 226 9.29 6.37 9.22
CA GLY A 226 9.24 5.32 10.24
C GLY A 226 8.91 5.88 11.63
N ARG A 227 9.56 6.98 12.04
CA ARG A 227 9.24 7.66 13.31
C ARG A 227 7.81 8.21 13.34
N SER A 228 7.34 8.78 12.23
CA SER A 228 5.97 9.31 12.11
C SER A 228 4.91 8.21 12.22
N ILE A 229 5.13 7.06 11.56
CA ILE A 229 4.27 5.88 11.64
C ILE A 229 4.22 5.37 13.08
N GLU A 230 5.35 5.28 13.76
CA GLU A 230 5.41 4.82 15.14
C GLU A 230 4.62 5.75 16.08
N GLN A 231 4.82 7.06 15.96
CA GLN A 231 4.09 8.06 16.75
C GLN A 231 2.59 8.00 16.50
N THR A 232 2.18 7.89 15.24
CA THR A 232 0.78 7.80 14.84
C THR A 232 0.13 6.52 15.35
N THR A 233 0.84 5.39 15.26
CA THR A 233 0.38 4.08 15.75
C THR A 233 0.24 4.08 17.28
N ARG A 234 1.18 4.68 18.01
CA ARG A 234 1.08 4.89 19.46
C ARG A 234 -0.13 5.77 19.81
N GLY A 235 -0.35 6.84 19.06
CA GLY A 235 -1.50 7.73 19.21
C GLY A 235 -2.83 7.04 18.97
N LEU A 236 -2.93 6.25 17.89
CA LEU A 236 -4.09 5.43 17.57
C LEU A 236 -4.37 4.41 18.67
N SER A 237 -3.35 3.65 19.08
CA SER A 237 -3.48 2.65 20.15
C SER A 237 -3.98 3.28 21.46
N ARG A 238 -3.50 4.48 21.81
CA ARG A 238 -4.01 5.25 22.96
C ARG A 238 -5.48 5.62 22.79
N ARG A 239 -5.89 6.13 21.63
CA ARG A 239 -7.29 6.50 21.35
C ARG A 239 -8.22 5.28 21.36
N VAL A 240 -7.79 4.14 20.82
CA VAL A 240 -8.53 2.87 20.87
C VAL A 240 -8.72 2.40 22.31
N ARG A 241 -7.67 2.44 23.14
CA ARG A 241 -7.79 2.13 24.57
C ARG A 241 -8.79 3.03 25.28
N ILE A 242 -8.73 4.35 25.06
CA ILE A 242 -9.70 5.29 25.62
C ILE A 242 -11.12 4.94 25.16
N ARG A 243 -11.31 4.71 23.86
CA ARG A 243 -12.62 4.34 23.28
C ARG A 243 -13.20 3.06 23.89
N HIS A 244 -12.37 2.03 24.11
CA HIS A 244 -12.80 0.79 24.76
C HIS A 244 -13.14 0.99 26.25
N SER A 245 -12.45 1.89 26.95
CA SER A 245 -12.71 2.19 28.36
C SER A 245 -13.95 3.07 28.58
N LEU A 246 -14.34 3.90 27.61
CA LEU A 246 -15.47 4.84 27.74
C LEU A 246 -16.80 4.16 28.12
N PRO A 247 -17.24 3.06 27.48
CA PRO A 247 -18.48 2.36 27.88
C PRO A 247 -18.44 1.85 29.32
N VAL A 248 -17.29 1.33 29.77
CA VAL A 248 -17.11 0.83 31.14
C VAL A 248 -17.17 1.98 32.14
N LEU A 249 -16.53 3.12 31.83
CA LEU A 249 -16.59 4.33 32.65
C LEU A 249 -18.01 4.91 32.72
N ALA A 250 -18.73 4.92 31.59
CA ALA A 250 -20.13 5.34 31.55
C ALA A 250 -21.03 4.40 32.38
N ARG A 251 -20.81 3.09 32.31
CA ARG A 251 -21.51 2.10 33.14
C ARG A 251 -21.19 2.30 34.62
N ARG A 252 -19.93 2.50 34.99
CA ARG A 252 -19.51 2.83 36.36
C ARG A 252 -20.21 4.09 36.86
N ARG A 253 -20.27 5.14 36.04
CA ARG A 253 -20.97 6.38 36.40
C ARG A 253 -22.44 6.15 36.66
N ARG A 254 -23.14 5.42 35.78
CA ARG A 254 -24.54 5.02 36.01
C ARG A 254 -24.73 4.25 37.32
N TRP A 255 -23.86 3.30 37.64
CA TRP A 255 -23.93 2.56 38.91
C TRP A 255 -23.69 3.47 40.11
N LEU A 256 -22.73 4.38 40.04
CA LEU A 256 -22.50 5.35 41.11
C LEU A 256 -23.70 6.28 41.29
N ASP A 257 -24.29 6.78 40.20
CA ASP A 257 -25.47 7.63 40.25
C ASP A 257 -26.66 6.85 40.88
N GLN A 258 -26.83 5.57 40.54
CA GLN A 258 -27.83 4.69 41.15
C GLN A 258 -27.58 4.46 42.65
N VAL A 259 -26.32 4.19 43.04
CA VAL A 259 -25.95 4.03 44.46
C VAL A 259 -26.19 5.32 45.24
N THR A 260 -25.85 6.47 44.65
CA THR A 260 -26.07 7.79 45.28
C THR A 260 -27.56 8.14 45.39
N ALA A 261 -28.39 7.64 44.47
CA ALA A 261 -29.84 7.83 44.49
C ALA A 261 -30.57 6.89 45.46
N LEU A 262 -29.91 5.84 45.97
CA LEU A 262 -30.51 4.99 47.00
C LEU A 262 -30.57 5.78 48.33
N PRO A 263 -31.73 5.82 49.00
CA PRO A 263 -31.80 6.34 50.37
C PRO A 263 -30.93 5.49 51.31
N GLU A 264 -30.60 6.01 52.49
CA GLU A 264 -29.75 5.35 53.48
C GLU A 264 -30.18 3.88 53.70
N VAL A 265 -29.39 2.95 53.13
CA VAL A 265 -29.66 1.52 53.23
C VAL A 265 -29.06 1.05 54.56
N ARG A 266 -29.93 0.66 55.51
CA ARG A 266 -29.47 0.04 56.75
C ARG A 266 -28.92 -1.35 56.46
N GLU A 267 -27.63 -1.53 56.67
CA GLU A 267 -27.01 -2.85 56.64
C GLU A 267 -27.65 -3.74 57.71
N LEU A 268 -28.25 -4.83 57.26
CA LEU A 268 -28.78 -5.86 58.14
C LEU A 268 -27.60 -6.70 58.64
N SER A 269 -27.59 -7.01 59.92
CA SER A 269 -26.57 -7.88 60.50
C SER A 269 -26.63 -9.28 59.85
N GLY A 270 -25.48 -9.97 59.77
CA GLY A 270 -25.41 -11.30 59.12
C GLY A 270 -26.29 -12.37 59.77
N ASP A 271 -26.76 -12.13 61.00
CA ASP A 271 -27.71 -12.98 61.71
C ASP A 271 -29.19 -12.55 61.53
N PHE A 272 -29.48 -11.57 60.66
CA PHE A 272 -30.82 -11.01 60.53
C PHE A 272 -31.88 -12.06 60.16
N GLU A 273 -31.59 -12.91 59.17
CA GLU A 273 -32.50 -13.97 58.75
C GLU A 273 -32.77 -15.01 59.85
N PRO A 274 -31.75 -15.61 60.50
CA PRO A 274 -31.99 -16.52 61.61
C PRO A 274 -32.63 -15.81 62.82
N ARG A 275 -32.32 -14.55 63.10
CA ARG A 275 -32.95 -13.77 64.18
C ARG A 275 -34.42 -13.48 63.89
N LEU A 276 -34.75 -13.10 62.65
CA LEU A 276 -36.14 -12.87 62.22
C LEU A 276 -36.95 -14.16 62.24
N ALA A 277 -36.36 -15.29 61.82
CA ALA A 277 -36.99 -16.59 61.90
C ALA A 277 -37.30 -16.98 63.35
N ARG A 278 -36.34 -16.81 64.28
CA ARG A 278 -36.54 -17.02 65.72
C ARG A 278 -37.63 -16.13 66.27
N LEU A 279 -37.57 -14.82 66.05
CA LEU A 279 -38.58 -13.87 66.54
C LEU A 279 -39.99 -14.15 66.00
N ARG A 280 -40.11 -14.66 64.76
CA ARG A 280 -41.41 -15.09 64.20
C ARG A 280 -41.94 -16.35 64.87
N THR A 281 -41.07 -17.30 65.18
CA THR A 281 -41.41 -18.51 65.95
C THR A 281 -41.81 -18.14 67.36
N ASP A 282 -41.01 -17.33 68.06
CA ASP A 282 -41.29 -16.85 69.42
C ASP A 282 -42.63 -16.12 69.49
N ARG A 283 -42.94 -15.27 68.49
CA ARG A 283 -44.24 -14.60 68.39
C ARG A 283 -45.39 -15.60 68.24
N ARG A 284 -45.24 -16.58 67.34
CA ARG A 284 -46.26 -17.63 67.13
C ARG A 284 -46.50 -18.45 68.39
N ASP A 285 -45.43 -18.79 69.12
CA ASP A 285 -45.52 -19.57 70.35
C ASP A 285 -46.14 -18.75 71.49
N ALA A 286 -45.79 -17.46 71.60
CA ALA A 286 -46.43 -16.53 72.53
C ALA A 286 -47.94 -16.34 72.24
N GLU A 287 -48.32 -16.22 70.97
CA GLU A 287 -49.73 -16.14 70.55
C GLU A 287 -50.50 -17.41 70.94
N ARG A 288 -49.94 -18.60 70.68
CA ARG A 288 -50.53 -19.89 71.10
C ARG A 288 -50.63 -20.02 72.61
N ALA A 289 -49.61 -19.57 73.35
CA ALA A 289 -49.64 -19.57 74.82
C ALA A 289 -50.74 -18.65 75.36
N ARG A 290 -50.91 -17.45 74.76
CA ARG A 290 -52.00 -16.52 75.09
C ARG A 290 -53.37 -17.15 74.86
N GLU A 291 -53.58 -17.82 73.73
CA GLU A 291 -54.85 -18.51 73.43
C GLU A 291 -55.14 -19.67 74.39
N ARG A 292 -54.11 -20.45 74.77
CA ARG A 292 -54.26 -21.51 75.79
C ARG A 292 -54.64 -20.92 77.14
N ALA A 293 -53.97 -19.87 77.58
CA ALA A 293 -54.26 -19.18 78.83
C ALA A 293 -55.69 -18.60 78.83
N ALA A 294 -56.12 -17.98 77.72
CA ALA A 294 -57.47 -17.46 77.57
C ALA A 294 -58.54 -18.56 77.70
N ARG A 295 -58.37 -19.70 77.01
CA ARG A 295 -59.27 -20.85 77.15
C ARG A 295 -59.30 -21.42 78.57
N SER A 296 -58.14 -21.49 79.24
CA SER A 296 -58.07 -21.96 80.63
C SER A 296 -58.81 -21.00 81.56
N LEU A 297 -58.63 -19.69 81.36
CA LEU A 297 -59.35 -18.66 82.11
C LEU A 297 -60.85 -18.80 81.91
N GLU A 298 -61.32 -18.93 80.67
CA GLU A 298 -62.74 -19.13 80.36
C GLU A 298 -63.31 -20.38 81.08
N LYS A 299 -62.61 -21.51 80.99
CA LYS A 299 -62.99 -22.76 81.69
C LYS A 299 -63.07 -22.57 83.21
N HIS A 300 -62.08 -21.92 83.82
CA HIS A 300 -62.07 -21.69 85.27
C HIS A 300 -63.15 -20.69 85.71
N THR A 301 -63.41 -19.68 84.90
CA THR A 301 -64.47 -18.69 85.16
C THR A 301 -65.85 -19.35 85.11
N ALA A 302 -66.12 -20.16 84.09
CA ALA A 302 -67.34 -20.96 84.00
C ALA A 302 -67.49 -21.91 85.20
N ARG A 303 -66.40 -22.58 85.62
CA ARG A 303 -66.43 -23.46 86.80
C ARG A 303 -66.70 -22.69 88.10
N ARG A 304 -66.14 -21.48 88.25
CA ARG A 304 -66.41 -20.60 89.39
C ARG A 304 -67.88 -20.18 89.42
N ASP A 305 -68.45 -19.78 88.29
CA ASP A 305 -69.81 -19.22 88.25
C ASP A 305 -70.89 -20.27 88.52
N VAL A 306 -70.59 -21.56 88.29
CA VAL A 306 -71.46 -22.69 88.65
C VAL A 306 -71.40 -23.02 90.15
N LEU A 307 -70.29 -22.71 90.82
CA LEU A 307 -70.14 -22.95 92.26
C LEU A 307 -71.00 -21.94 93.04
N LYS A 308 -72.11 -22.40 93.62
CA LYS A 308 -72.90 -21.61 94.56
C LYS A 308 -72.45 -21.92 95.98
N PRO A 309 -71.84 -20.95 96.71
CA PRO A 309 -71.58 -21.13 98.14
C PRO A 309 -72.91 -21.43 98.84
N GLN A 310 -72.96 -22.48 99.64
CA GLN A 310 -74.15 -22.83 100.43
C GLN A 310 -73.95 -22.28 101.84
N PRO A 311 -74.51 -21.09 102.18
CA PRO A 311 -74.16 -20.38 103.41
C PRO A 311 -74.50 -21.19 104.66
N ARG A 312 -75.60 -21.95 104.60
CA ARG A 312 -76.04 -22.86 105.67
C ARG A 312 -75.03 -23.95 106.01
N LEU A 313 -74.28 -24.46 105.02
CA LEU A 313 -73.23 -25.46 105.23
C LEU A 313 -71.96 -24.84 105.81
N ILE A 314 -71.66 -23.59 105.43
CA ILE A 314 -70.55 -22.82 106.01
C ILE A 314 -70.85 -22.45 107.46
N GLU A 315 -72.08 -21.99 107.76
CA GLU A 315 -72.54 -21.70 109.13
C GLU A 315 -72.61 -22.96 110.00
N ALA A 316 -72.98 -24.11 109.42
CA ALA A 316 -73.02 -25.40 110.14
C ALA A 316 -71.64 -26.06 110.29
N ARG A 317 -70.55 -25.44 109.81
CA ARG A 317 -69.20 -26.02 109.81
C ARG A 317 -68.80 -26.57 111.17
N GLU A 318 -68.88 -25.76 112.22
CA GLU A 318 -68.46 -26.18 113.57
C GLU A 318 -69.29 -27.36 114.09
N ARG A 319 -70.60 -27.39 113.78
CA ARG A 319 -71.48 -28.49 114.17
C ARG A 319 -71.14 -29.79 113.44
N ILE A 320 -70.83 -29.70 112.15
CA ILE A 320 -70.43 -30.87 111.33
C ILE A 320 -69.08 -31.39 111.82
N GLU A 321 -68.10 -30.51 112.05
CA GLU A 321 -66.79 -30.89 112.59
C GLU A 321 -66.92 -31.50 113.99
N MET A 322 -67.76 -30.95 114.87
CA MET A 322 -68.01 -31.52 116.21
C MET A 322 -68.61 -32.92 116.13
N ARG A 323 -69.61 -33.14 115.26
CA ARG A 323 -70.18 -34.49 115.05
C ARG A 323 -69.16 -35.46 114.46
N HIS A 324 -68.32 -34.99 113.52
CA HIS A 324 -67.26 -35.82 112.96
C HIS A 324 -66.23 -36.25 114.02
N ARG A 325 -65.86 -35.36 114.95
CA ARG A 325 -64.98 -35.71 116.09
C ARG A 325 -65.58 -36.78 117.02
N GLY A 326 -66.92 -36.81 117.17
CA GLY A 326 -67.62 -37.85 117.93
C GLY A 326 -67.64 -39.25 117.28
N VAL A 327 -67.36 -39.34 115.98
CA VAL A 327 -67.32 -40.63 115.25
C VAL A 327 -66.17 -41.52 115.74
N THR A 328 -65.07 -40.93 116.18
CA THR A 328 -63.92 -41.68 116.70
C THR A 328 -64.29 -42.42 118.00
N GLY A 329 -64.96 -41.75 118.94
CA GLY A 329 -65.43 -42.37 120.18
C GLY A 329 -66.51 -43.43 119.95
N TYR A 330 -67.39 -43.26 118.95
CA TYR A 330 -68.35 -44.29 118.57
C TYR A 330 -67.66 -45.54 118.00
N ARG A 331 -66.64 -45.36 117.16
CA ARG A 331 -65.84 -46.47 116.60
C ARG A 331 -65.04 -47.21 117.67
N GLU A 332 -64.45 -46.50 118.63
CA GLU A 332 -63.74 -47.13 119.77
C GLU A 332 -64.68 -47.98 120.64
N ILE A 333 -65.91 -47.51 120.91
CA ILE A 333 -66.91 -48.28 121.66
C ILE A 333 -67.38 -49.50 120.85
N HIS A 334 -67.64 -49.33 119.55
CA HIS A 334 -68.03 -50.42 118.66
C HIS A 334 -66.95 -51.51 118.56
N ASP A 335 -65.67 -51.14 118.47
CA ASP A 335 -64.55 -52.08 118.36
C ASP A 335 -64.23 -52.80 119.68
N GLN A 336 -64.60 -52.22 120.83
CA GLN A 336 -64.43 -52.83 122.16
C GLN A 336 -65.59 -53.78 122.54
N LEU A 337 -66.76 -53.67 121.89
CA LEU A 337 -67.94 -54.48 122.19
C LEU A 337 -67.68 -56.00 122.06
N PRO A 338 -67.05 -56.52 120.98
CA PRO A 338 -66.80 -57.96 120.85
C PRO A 338 -65.83 -58.50 121.91
N ARG A 339 -64.88 -57.65 122.37
CA ARG A 339 -63.96 -58.04 123.45
C ARG A 339 -64.70 -58.18 124.77
N ARG A 340 -65.62 -57.25 125.09
CA ARG A 340 -66.45 -57.33 126.30
C ARG A 340 -67.43 -58.49 126.27
N GLU A 341 -68.01 -58.80 125.12
CA GLU A 341 -68.86 -59.99 124.92
C GLU A 341 -68.07 -61.29 125.11
N SER A 342 -66.83 -61.37 124.59
CA SER A 342 -65.96 -62.54 124.80
C SER A 342 -65.52 -62.71 126.27
N GLU A 343 -65.34 -61.60 126.99
CA GLU A 343 -65.01 -61.59 128.42
C GLU A 343 -66.21 -62.06 129.26
N LEU A 344 -67.42 -61.64 128.88
CA LEU A 344 -68.69 -62.16 129.43
C LEU A 344 -68.84 -63.66 129.18
N MET A 345 -68.68 -64.14 127.94
CA MET A 345 -68.75 -65.57 127.62
C MET A 345 -67.72 -66.41 128.38
N ARG A 346 -66.52 -65.87 128.60
CA ARG A 346 -65.49 -66.55 129.40
C ARG A 346 -65.86 -66.61 130.89
N LEU A 347 -66.44 -65.54 131.43
CA LEU A 347 -66.92 -65.50 132.80
C LEU A 347 -68.14 -66.43 132.99
N ASP A 348 -69.07 -66.47 132.04
CA ASP A 348 -70.21 -67.40 132.02
C ASP A 348 -69.73 -68.85 131.94
N ALA A 349 -68.73 -69.16 131.10
CA ALA A 349 -68.14 -70.49 131.04
C ALA A 349 -67.44 -70.90 132.37
N LEU A 350 -66.80 -69.95 133.07
CA LEU A 350 -66.21 -70.18 134.39
C LEU A 350 -67.29 -70.37 135.47
N ILE A 351 -68.42 -69.66 135.35
CA ILE A 351 -69.59 -69.83 136.22
C ILE A 351 -70.23 -71.20 135.97
N ASP A 352 -70.41 -71.61 134.71
CA ASP A 352 -70.90 -72.93 134.34
C ASP A 352 -69.97 -74.05 134.82
N GLU A 353 -68.64 -73.86 134.70
CA GLU A 353 -67.63 -74.81 135.21
C GLU A 353 -67.68 -74.91 136.75
N ALA A 354 -67.84 -73.79 137.46
CA ALA A 354 -68.01 -73.75 138.91
C ALA A 354 -69.37 -74.35 139.36
N LEU A 355 -70.42 -74.21 138.55
CA LEU A 355 -71.74 -74.80 138.81
C LEU A 355 -71.76 -76.31 138.49
N THR A 356 -70.91 -76.83 137.59
CA THR A 356 -70.73 -78.28 137.42
C THR A 356 -70.04 -79.00 138.59
N VAL A 357 -69.32 -78.28 139.47
CA VAL A 357 -68.71 -78.84 140.69
C VAL A 357 -69.73 -78.98 141.84
N VAL A 358 -70.89 -78.32 141.73
CA VAL A 358 -71.99 -78.39 142.71
C VAL A 358 -73.22 -78.96 142.00
N GLY A 359 -73.26 -80.29 141.91
CA GLY A 359 -74.24 -81.03 141.12
C GLY A 359 -75.70 -80.63 141.33
N GLY A 360 -76.43 -80.52 140.21
CA GLY A 360 -77.87 -80.28 140.20
C GLY A 360 -78.42 -79.96 138.80
N THR A 361 -78.68 -81.03 138.04
CA THR A 361 -79.72 -81.21 136.99
C THR A 361 -80.62 -80.00 136.65
N THR A 362 -80.71 -79.54 135.38
CA THR A 362 -81.66 -79.92 134.30
C THR A 362 -82.15 -78.62 133.60
N PRO A 363 -83.03 -78.63 132.58
CA PRO A 363 -83.06 -79.39 131.31
C PRO A 363 -83.43 -78.48 130.12
N ASP A 364 -82.88 -78.71 128.92
CA ASP A 364 -83.74 -79.14 127.81
C ASP A 364 -82.91 -79.74 126.68
N ALA A 365 -83.09 -81.04 126.55
CA ALA A 365 -82.64 -81.83 125.42
C ALA A 365 -83.85 -82.04 124.53
N LEU A 366 -83.75 -81.68 123.25
CA LEU A 366 -84.44 -82.24 122.06
C LEU A 366 -84.07 -81.31 120.87
N GLY A 367 -83.47 -81.72 119.78
CA GLY A 367 -83.01 -83.03 119.35
C GLY A 367 -81.85 -82.87 118.38
N THR A 368 -80.86 -83.74 118.58
CA THR A 368 -80.31 -84.64 117.56
C THR A 368 -80.31 -84.18 116.10
N ALA A 369 -79.08 -83.97 115.63
CA ALA A 369 -78.49 -84.80 114.59
C ALA A 369 -79.21 -84.83 113.22
N GLN A 370 -78.97 -83.80 112.41
CA GLN A 370 -78.82 -83.95 110.96
C GLN A 370 -78.16 -82.71 110.38
N ARG A 371 -76.82 -82.71 110.32
CA ARG A 371 -75.97 -81.95 109.38
C ARG A 371 -74.49 -82.29 109.63
N ARG A 372 -74.14 -83.55 109.40
CA ARG A 372 -72.75 -83.97 109.14
C ARG A 372 -72.68 -84.53 107.73
N ALA A 373 -72.55 -83.64 106.76
CA ALA A 373 -71.96 -83.90 105.44
C ALA A 373 -71.43 -82.55 104.96
N PHE A 374 -70.23 -82.54 104.37
CA PHE A 374 -69.43 -81.36 103.99
C PHE A 374 -68.56 -80.75 105.12
N ARG A 375 -67.61 -81.55 105.61
CA ARG A 375 -66.28 -81.01 105.89
C ARG A 375 -65.30 -81.65 104.93
N VAL A 376 -64.81 -80.86 103.97
CA VAL A 376 -63.62 -81.18 103.20
C VAL A 376 -62.43 -81.04 104.17
N PRO A 377 -61.54 -82.04 104.30
CA PRO A 377 -60.34 -81.95 105.13
C PRO A 377 -59.45 -80.78 104.68
N LEU A 378 -58.86 -80.05 105.63
CA LEU A 378 -58.05 -78.86 105.38
C LEU A 378 -56.82 -79.13 104.49
N GLU A 379 -56.43 -80.39 104.23
CA GLU A 379 -55.30 -80.71 103.35
C GLU A 379 -55.62 -80.60 101.84
N ARG A 380 -56.89 -80.51 101.43
CA ARG A 380 -57.27 -80.42 99.99
C ARG A 380 -57.60 -79.02 99.49
N SER A 381 -57.72 -78.02 100.37
CA SER A 381 -58.06 -76.64 99.97
C SER A 381 -56.96 -75.94 99.16
N GLY A 382 -55.69 -76.18 99.50
CA GLY A 382 -54.55 -75.58 98.78
C GLY A 382 -54.43 -76.07 97.33
N ARG A 383 -54.62 -77.39 97.12
CA ARG A 383 -54.56 -78.01 95.79
C ARG A 383 -55.69 -77.55 94.86
N ILE A 384 -56.87 -77.24 95.42
CA ILE A 384 -58.03 -76.74 94.67
C ILE A 384 -57.83 -75.28 94.24
N GLN A 385 -57.20 -74.43 95.08
CA GLN A 385 -56.88 -73.05 94.71
C GLN A 385 -55.74 -72.94 93.69
N GLU A 386 -54.73 -73.83 93.76
CA GLU A 386 -53.70 -73.93 92.71
C GLU A 386 -54.29 -74.32 91.36
N LEU A 387 -55.10 -75.39 91.31
CA LEU A 387 -55.73 -75.85 90.07
C LEU A 387 -56.74 -74.83 89.50
N ALA A 388 -57.44 -74.08 90.35
CA ALA A 388 -58.34 -73.00 89.91
C ALA A 388 -57.57 -71.80 89.33
N SER A 389 -56.39 -71.47 89.87
CA SER A 389 -55.53 -70.42 89.32
C SER A 389 -54.86 -70.85 88.00
N GLU A 390 -54.49 -72.13 87.88
CA GLU A 390 -53.99 -72.70 86.63
C GLU A 390 -55.07 -72.70 85.54
N LEU A 391 -56.32 -73.06 85.87
CA LEU A 391 -57.45 -73.04 84.93
C LEU A 391 -57.72 -71.63 84.40
N ALA A 392 -57.78 -70.63 85.28
CA ALA A 392 -57.96 -69.23 84.89
C ALA A 392 -56.81 -68.72 83.99
N GLY A 393 -55.59 -69.20 84.22
CA GLY A 393 -54.42 -68.91 83.39
C GLY A 393 -54.43 -69.63 82.03
N PHE A 394 -55.09 -70.78 81.91
CA PHE A 394 -55.30 -71.46 80.63
C PHE A 394 -56.46 -70.85 79.83
N GLU A 395 -57.54 -70.43 80.49
CA GLU A 395 -58.67 -69.76 79.86
C GLU A 395 -58.27 -68.42 79.23
N THR A 396 -57.48 -67.60 79.94
CA THR A 396 -56.94 -66.34 79.39
C THR A 396 -55.99 -66.57 78.21
N ARG A 397 -55.19 -67.65 78.20
CA ARG A 397 -54.35 -68.00 77.05
C ARG A 397 -55.16 -68.52 75.87
N LEU A 398 -56.26 -69.23 76.13
CA LEU A 398 -57.16 -69.72 75.09
C LEU A 398 -57.88 -68.54 74.41
N GLU A 399 -58.40 -67.58 75.18
CA GLU A 399 -59.00 -66.34 74.67
C GLU A 399 -58.00 -65.53 73.83
N ALA A 400 -56.80 -65.27 74.36
CA ALA A 400 -55.76 -64.54 73.62
C ALA A 400 -55.36 -65.23 72.30
N ALA A 401 -55.25 -66.56 72.29
CA ALA A 401 -54.95 -67.32 71.08
C ALA A 401 -56.13 -67.36 70.09
N THR A 402 -57.39 -67.27 70.55
CA THR A 402 -58.55 -67.20 69.66
C THR A 402 -58.68 -65.82 69.02
N ASP A 403 -58.39 -64.75 69.76
CA ASP A 403 -58.35 -63.39 69.24
C ASP A 403 -57.24 -63.21 68.18
N GLU A 404 -56.03 -63.77 68.41
CA GLU A 404 -54.94 -63.76 67.42
C GLU A 404 -55.30 -64.49 66.12
N ILE A 405 -56.06 -65.60 66.21
CA ILE A 405 -56.52 -66.35 65.04
C ILE A 405 -57.51 -65.53 64.22
N GLU A 406 -58.46 -64.84 64.86
CA GLU A 406 -59.43 -64.02 64.12
C GLU A 406 -58.80 -62.74 63.54
N GLU A 407 -57.85 -62.10 64.23
CA GLU A 407 -57.07 -60.99 63.65
C GLU A 407 -56.32 -61.44 62.38
N ALA A 408 -55.66 -62.60 62.44
CA ALA A 408 -54.96 -63.16 61.28
C ALA A 408 -55.92 -63.52 60.13
N ARG A 409 -57.14 -63.97 60.45
CA ARG A 409 -58.16 -64.33 59.46
C ARG A 409 -58.71 -63.09 58.74
N VAL A 410 -59.02 -62.03 59.48
CA VAL A 410 -59.44 -60.73 58.93
C VAL A 410 -58.33 -60.12 58.08
N ALA A 411 -57.07 -60.19 58.53
CA ALA A 411 -55.93 -59.74 57.73
C ALA A 411 -55.80 -60.52 56.43
N ARG A 412 -56.03 -61.84 56.45
CA ARG A 412 -56.00 -62.68 55.24
C ARG A 412 -57.14 -62.34 54.28
N GLU A 413 -58.37 -62.18 54.76
CA GLU A 413 -59.50 -61.76 53.91
C GLU A 413 -59.28 -60.36 53.33
N ARG A 414 -58.67 -59.44 54.08
CA ARG A 414 -58.29 -58.13 53.56
C ARG A 414 -57.30 -58.25 52.41
N ILE A 415 -56.25 -59.05 52.57
CA ILE A 415 -55.23 -59.30 51.53
C ILE A 415 -55.83 -60.05 50.33
N GLU A 416 -56.73 -61.01 50.54
CA GLU A 416 -57.42 -61.75 49.47
C GLU A 416 -58.38 -60.83 48.69
N ASN A 417 -59.09 -59.92 49.37
CA ASN A 417 -59.91 -58.90 48.74
C ASN A 417 -59.08 -57.83 48.01
N GLU A 418 -57.95 -57.39 48.57
CA GLU A 418 -56.99 -56.51 47.91
C GLU A 418 -56.40 -57.18 46.65
N ARG A 419 -56.14 -58.49 46.71
CA ARG A 419 -55.65 -59.28 45.57
C ARG A 419 -56.73 -59.54 44.52
N ALA A 420 -57.98 -59.73 44.90
CA ALA A 420 -59.11 -59.89 43.98
C ALA A 420 -59.51 -58.55 43.32
N ALA A 421 -59.34 -57.43 44.04
CA ALA A 421 -59.51 -56.07 43.50
C ALA A 421 -58.36 -55.68 42.54
N SER A 422 -57.18 -56.26 42.73
CA SER A 422 -56.05 -56.14 41.81
C SER A 422 -56.28 -57.07 40.61
N GLY A 423 -56.76 -56.53 39.48
CA GLY A 423 -57.01 -57.30 38.26
C GLY A 423 -55.79 -58.09 37.75
N ALA A 424 -56.02 -59.00 36.80
CA ALA A 424 -55.02 -59.93 36.27
C ALA A 424 -53.66 -59.26 35.98
N ILE A 425 -52.59 -59.80 36.57
CA ILE A 425 -51.20 -59.38 36.32
C ILE A 425 -50.92 -59.60 34.82
N ARG A 426 -50.86 -58.52 34.06
CA ARG A 426 -50.52 -58.54 32.63
C ARG A 426 -49.01 -58.44 32.47
N ASP A 427 -48.47 -59.19 31.51
CA ASP A 427 -47.03 -59.27 31.27
C ASP A 427 -46.45 -57.90 30.85
N PRO A 428 -45.59 -57.26 31.67
CA PRO A 428 -45.02 -55.95 31.36
C PRO A 428 -43.89 -56.03 30.33
N GLU A 429 -43.57 -57.21 29.78
CA GLU A 429 -42.34 -57.39 29.01
C GLU A 429 -42.33 -56.68 27.64
N ARG A 430 -43.51 -56.28 27.12
CA ARG A 430 -43.61 -55.38 25.96
C ARG A 430 -43.28 -53.94 26.34
N LEU A 431 -43.81 -53.45 27.46
CA LEU A 431 -43.54 -52.11 28.00
C LEU A 431 -42.08 -51.96 28.43
N ARG A 432 -41.51 -52.98 29.08
CA ARG A 432 -40.10 -52.99 29.49
C ARG A 432 -39.16 -52.93 28.27
N ARG A 433 -39.46 -53.67 27.20
CA ARG A 433 -38.71 -53.58 25.93
C ARG A 433 -38.84 -52.20 25.28
N ALA A 434 -40.02 -51.59 25.27
CA ALA A 434 -40.22 -50.23 24.76
C ALA A 434 -39.45 -49.18 25.58
N LEU A 435 -39.49 -49.27 26.91
CA LEU A 435 -38.72 -48.42 27.83
C LEU A 435 -37.20 -48.57 27.63
N VAL A 436 -36.68 -49.80 27.52
CA VAL A 436 -35.25 -50.03 27.26
C VAL A 436 -34.82 -49.44 25.91
N ARG A 437 -35.67 -49.52 24.87
CA ARG A 437 -35.39 -48.88 23.57
C ARG A 437 -35.38 -47.35 23.70
N ALA A 438 -36.32 -46.76 24.44
CA ALA A 438 -36.36 -45.33 24.69
C ALA A 438 -35.16 -44.86 25.54
N GLU A 439 -34.79 -45.58 26.59
CA GLU A 439 -33.63 -45.28 27.44
C GLU A 439 -32.30 -45.36 26.68
N ARG A 440 -32.16 -46.33 25.75
CA ARG A 440 -30.99 -46.44 24.87
C ARG A 440 -30.80 -45.24 23.94
N ARG A 441 -31.88 -44.53 23.60
CA ARG A 441 -31.82 -43.33 22.75
C ARG A 441 -31.32 -42.08 23.50
N GLY A 442 -31.22 -42.15 24.83
CA GLY A 442 -30.67 -41.10 25.67
C GLY A 442 -31.59 -39.87 25.75
N ASP A 443 -31.00 -38.68 25.88
CA ASP A 443 -31.75 -37.42 25.96
C ASP A 443 -32.05 -36.87 24.55
N ILE A 444 -33.00 -37.52 23.87
CA ILE A 444 -33.36 -37.15 22.49
C ILE A 444 -33.96 -35.74 22.41
N ASP A 445 -34.64 -35.28 23.48
CA ASP A 445 -35.22 -33.94 23.53
C ASP A 445 -34.15 -32.85 23.66
N GLU A 446 -33.14 -33.04 24.52
CA GLU A 446 -31.98 -32.13 24.57
C GLU A 446 -31.24 -32.08 23.23
N ARG A 447 -31.10 -33.23 22.55
CA ARG A 447 -30.48 -33.31 21.22
C ARG A 447 -31.30 -32.57 20.16
N ILE A 448 -32.62 -32.69 20.17
CA ILE A 448 -33.52 -31.92 19.27
C ILE A 448 -33.39 -30.43 19.54
N VAL A 449 -33.35 -30.00 20.81
CA VAL A 449 -33.16 -28.58 21.16
C VAL A 449 -31.79 -28.08 20.69
N SER A 450 -30.74 -28.89 20.85
CA SER A 450 -29.40 -28.56 20.36
C SER A 450 -29.37 -28.46 18.84
N ALA A 451 -29.95 -29.44 18.13
CA ALA A 451 -30.03 -29.45 16.67
C ALA A 451 -30.87 -28.28 16.13
N GLN A 452 -31.97 -27.92 16.78
CA GLN A 452 -32.76 -26.74 16.40
C GLN A 452 -31.96 -25.45 16.57
N ARG A 453 -31.20 -25.30 17.66
CA ARG A 453 -30.32 -24.13 17.86
C ARG A 453 -29.23 -24.04 16.80
N GLU A 454 -28.69 -25.18 16.37
CA GLU A 454 -27.72 -25.25 15.29
C GLU A 454 -28.34 -24.82 13.94
N VAL A 455 -29.51 -25.36 13.59
CA VAL A 455 -30.27 -24.95 12.40
C VAL A 455 -30.56 -23.44 12.42
N ASP A 456 -31.04 -22.91 13.54
CA ASP A 456 -31.33 -21.48 13.68
C ASP A 456 -30.07 -20.61 13.55
N ALA A 457 -28.93 -21.07 14.09
CA ALA A 457 -27.66 -20.38 13.96
C ALA A 457 -27.18 -20.37 12.51
N LEU A 458 -27.17 -21.53 11.85
CA LEU A 458 -26.82 -21.68 10.43
C LEU A 458 -27.72 -20.83 9.53
N ALA A 459 -29.03 -20.84 9.75
CA ALA A 459 -29.98 -20.04 8.99
C ALA A 459 -29.72 -18.53 9.15
N ARG A 460 -29.41 -18.05 10.37
CA ARG A 460 -29.03 -16.66 10.60
C ARG A 460 -27.72 -16.29 9.92
N GLU A 461 -26.72 -17.16 9.97
CA GLU A 461 -25.43 -16.94 9.31
C GLU A 461 -25.57 -16.88 7.79
N CYS A 462 -26.29 -17.84 7.18
CA CYS A 462 -26.62 -17.82 5.75
C CYS A 462 -27.36 -16.54 5.36
N GLY A 463 -28.35 -16.11 6.16
CA GLY A 463 -29.09 -14.88 5.92
C GLY A 463 -28.21 -13.62 6.02
N GLN A 464 -27.26 -13.57 6.95
CA GLN A 464 -26.30 -12.46 7.06
C GLN A 464 -25.30 -12.45 5.90
N ALA A 465 -24.77 -13.61 5.52
CA ALA A 465 -23.86 -13.74 4.38
C ALA A 465 -24.55 -13.36 3.07
N ALA A 466 -25.79 -13.81 2.84
CA ALA A 466 -26.59 -13.40 1.68
C ALA A 466 -26.82 -11.89 1.63
N ARG A 467 -27.12 -11.24 2.78
CA ARG A 467 -27.26 -9.77 2.85
C ARG A 467 -25.97 -9.04 2.51
N ARG A 468 -24.81 -9.53 2.99
CA ARG A 468 -23.50 -8.94 2.66
C ARG A 468 -23.17 -9.04 1.17
N LEU A 469 -23.65 -10.09 0.50
CA LEU A 469 -23.49 -10.30 -0.94
C LEU A 469 -24.56 -9.59 -1.79
N GLY A 470 -25.47 -8.83 -1.18
CA GLY A 470 -26.55 -8.13 -1.90
C GLY A 470 -27.73 -9.01 -2.33
N LEU A 471 -27.78 -10.27 -1.87
CA LEU A 471 -28.73 -11.29 -2.32
C LEU A 471 -30.01 -11.37 -1.47
N ALA A 472 -30.32 -10.33 -0.70
CA ALA A 472 -31.37 -10.34 0.33
C ALA A 472 -32.79 -10.57 -0.22
N ALA A 473 -33.02 -10.39 -1.53
CA ALA A 473 -34.32 -10.58 -2.17
C ALA A 473 -34.57 -12.00 -2.71
N SER A 474 -33.52 -12.81 -2.85
CA SER A 474 -33.60 -14.19 -3.32
C SER A 474 -33.67 -15.14 -2.12
N GLY A 475 -34.78 -15.85 -1.96
CA GLY A 475 -34.89 -16.91 -0.96
C GLY A 475 -33.75 -17.94 -1.11
N LEU A 476 -33.37 -18.58 0.00
CA LEU A 476 -32.20 -19.48 0.09
C LEU A 476 -32.22 -20.59 -0.99
N ASP A 477 -33.40 -21.09 -1.38
CA ASP A 477 -33.58 -22.11 -2.44
C ASP A 477 -33.18 -21.62 -3.84
N ARG A 478 -33.31 -20.32 -4.12
CA ARG A 478 -32.93 -19.76 -5.43
C ARG A 478 -31.41 -19.65 -5.57
N LEU A 479 -30.69 -19.51 -4.45
CA LEU A 479 -29.23 -19.35 -4.44
C LEU A 479 -28.52 -20.59 -4.96
N GLU A 480 -29.02 -21.80 -4.64
CA GLU A 480 -28.46 -23.06 -5.13
C GLU A 480 -28.59 -23.23 -6.65
N ARG A 481 -29.50 -22.47 -7.29
CA ARG A 481 -29.75 -22.52 -8.74
C ARG A 481 -29.10 -21.36 -9.50
N THR A 482 -28.47 -20.43 -8.80
CA THR A 482 -27.78 -19.30 -9.43
C THR A 482 -26.51 -19.82 -10.11
N VAL A 483 -26.43 -19.64 -11.43
CA VAL A 483 -25.22 -19.95 -12.18
C VAL A 483 -24.28 -18.75 -12.09
N THR A 484 -23.08 -18.96 -11.57
CA THR A 484 -22.01 -17.96 -11.55
C THR A 484 -20.88 -18.38 -12.49
N PRO A 485 -20.21 -17.42 -13.15
CA PRO A 485 -19.04 -17.72 -13.99
C PRO A 485 -17.89 -18.35 -13.18
N ASP A 486 -17.05 -19.16 -13.84
CA ASP A 486 -15.89 -19.81 -13.22
C ASP A 486 -14.71 -18.83 -12.99
N ASP A 487 -13.70 -19.25 -12.20
CA ASP A 487 -12.71 -18.30 -11.65
C ASP A 487 -11.75 -17.94 -12.78
N ALA A 488 -11.50 -18.89 -13.66
CA ALA A 488 -10.78 -18.71 -14.91
C ALA A 488 -11.46 -17.66 -15.82
N ALA A 489 -12.79 -17.66 -15.95
CA ALA A 489 -13.50 -16.64 -16.71
C ALA A 489 -13.38 -15.26 -16.05
N ILE A 490 -13.57 -15.16 -14.73
CA ILE A 490 -13.41 -13.90 -13.99
C ILE A 490 -11.98 -13.36 -14.15
N ASP A 491 -10.97 -14.22 -14.02
CA ASP A 491 -9.56 -13.89 -14.14
C ASP A 491 -9.21 -13.46 -15.57
N ALA A 492 -9.70 -14.18 -16.59
CA ALA A 492 -9.51 -13.81 -17.98
C ALA A 492 -10.12 -12.45 -18.30
N PHE A 493 -11.30 -12.12 -17.74
CA PHE A 493 -11.88 -10.80 -17.89
C PHE A 493 -11.09 -9.72 -17.13
N ALA A 494 -10.55 -10.02 -15.94
CA ALA A 494 -9.67 -9.11 -15.21
C ALA A 494 -8.44 -8.74 -16.04
N GLU A 495 -7.75 -9.73 -16.62
CA GLU A 495 -6.59 -9.52 -17.50
C GLU A 495 -6.96 -8.70 -18.75
N ARG A 496 -8.14 -8.94 -19.33
CA ARG A 496 -8.62 -8.17 -20.49
C ARG A 496 -8.92 -6.72 -20.14
N PHE A 497 -9.53 -6.45 -18.98
CA PHE A 497 -9.73 -5.08 -18.48
C PHE A 497 -8.39 -4.39 -18.24
N GLU A 498 -7.47 -5.04 -17.52
CA GLU A 498 -6.12 -4.50 -17.26
C GLU A 498 -5.37 -4.20 -18.56
N ALA A 499 -5.40 -5.11 -19.54
CA ALA A 499 -4.75 -4.89 -20.84
C ALA A 499 -5.35 -3.70 -21.61
N ALA A 500 -6.67 -3.55 -21.60
CA ALA A 500 -7.37 -2.46 -22.26
C ALA A 500 -7.12 -1.10 -21.55
N GLU A 501 -7.21 -1.07 -20.22
CA GLU A 501 -6.91 0.13 -19.41
C GLU A 501 -5.43 0.53 -19.53
N ALA A 502 -4.50 -0.43 -19.48
CA ALA A 502 -3.07 -0.17 -19.67
C ALA A 502 -2.75 0.36 -21.06
N ARG A 503 -3.53 0.01 -22.09
CA ARG A 503 -3.41 0.63 -23.42
C ARG A 503 -3.87 2.09 -23.40
N VAL A 504 -4.99 2.38 -22.76
CA VAL A 504 -5.48 3.77 -22.60
C VAL A 504 -4.46 4.63 -21.88
N VAL A 505 -3.94 4.16 -20.74
CA VAL A 505 -2.94 4.91 -19.95
C VAL A 505 -1.68 5.18 -20.78
N ARG A 506 -1.14 4.16 -21.48
CA ARG A 506 0.02 4.34 -22.36
C ARG A 506 -0.22 5.36 -23.47
N ALA A 507 -1.36 5.27 -24.15
CA ALA A 507 -1.72 6.22 -25.20
C ALA A 507 -1.91 7.64 -24.66
N GLU A 508 -2.45 7.79 -23.44
CA GLU A 508 -2.56 9.09 -22.76
C GLU A 508 -1.21 9.67 -22.36
N ASP A 509 -0.28 8.85 -21.90
CA ASP A 509 1.10 9.25 -21.60
C ASP A 509 1.83 9.70 -22.87
N ASP A 510 1.70 8.95 -23.97
CA ASP A 510 2.25 9.34 -25.26
C ASP A 510 1.64 10.64 -25.79
N CYS A 511 0.32 10.80 -25.70
CA CYS A 511 -0.36 12.06 -26.06
C CYS A 511 0.19 13.24 -25.24
N ARG A 512 0.37 13.05 -23.92
CA ARG A 512 0.93 14.10 -23.05
C ARG A 512 2.35 14.46 -23.44
N ARG A 513 3.22 13.47 -23.62
CA ARG A 513 4.62 13.66 -24.02
C ARG A 513 4.71 14.39 -25.37
N LEU A 514 3.97 13.91 -26.38
CA LEU A 514 3.98 14.49 -27.72
C LEU A 514 3.43 15.94 -27.74
N ARG A 515 2.41 16.25 -26.93
CA ARG A 515 1.92 17.63 -26.78
C ARG A 515 2.96 18.55 -26.13
N THR A 516 3.70 18.07 -25.13
CA THR A 516 4.81 18.84 -24.54
C THR A 516 5.90 19.11 -25.57
N GLU A 517 6.37 18.08 -26.28
CA GLU A 517 7.37 18.24 -27.34
C GLU A 517 6.90 19.17 -28.47
N GLN A 518 5.60 19.12 -28.82
CA GLN A 518 4.99 20.02 -29.80
C GLN A 518 5.00 21.46 -29.30
N GLY A 519 4.71 21.68 -28.01
CA GLY A 519 4.80 22.99 -27.36
C GLY A 519 6.21 23.57 -27.41
N ASP A 520 7.23 22.77 -27.07
CA ASP A 520 8.64 23.19 -27.07
C ASP A 520 9.11 23.57 -28.49
N VAL A 521 8.71 22.80 -29.51
CA VAL A 521 9.01 23.10 -30.92
C VAL A 521 8.26 24.35 -31.37
N ALA A 522 7.01 24.54 -30.96
CA ALA A 522 6.22 25.73 -31.27
C ALA A 522 6.82 26.99 -30.63
N GLU A 523 7.31 26.92 -29.39
CA GLU A 523 8.02 28.00 -28.72
C GLU A 523 9.34 28.32 -29.43
N SER A 524 10.10 27.29 -29.81
CA SER A 524 11.34 27.47 -30.58
C SER A 524 11.10 28.16 -31.93
N LEU A 525 10.02 27.79 -32.64
CA LEU A 525 9.60 28.46 -33.87
C LEU A 525 9.17 29.92 -33.62
N ALA A 526 8.44 30.18 -32.53
CA ALA A 526 8.01 31.53 -32.17
C ALA A 526 9.21 32.44 -31.85
N ARG A 527 10.20 31.93 -31.11
CA ARG A 527 11.44 32.64 -30.80
C ARG A 527 12.24 32.97 -32.06
N LEU A 528 12.40 31.99 -32.96
CA LEU A 528 13.13 32.19 -34.22
C LEU A 528 12.47 33.26 -35.12
N ARG A 529 11.13 33.33 -35.12
CA ARG A 529 10.35 34.37 -35.81
C ARG A 529 10.43 35.73 -35.12
N ALA A 530 10.52 35.78 -33.80
CA ALA A 530 10.64 37.02 -33.03
C ALA A 530 12.01 37.70 -33.24
N GLU A 531 13.06 36.93 -33.51
CA GLU A 531 14.41 37.43 -33.86
C GLU A 531 14.48 38.06 -35.28
N GLY A 532 13.38 38.01 -36.04
CA GLY A 532 13.23 38.66 -37.35
C GLY A 532 12.61 37.72 -38.39
N ALA A 533 12.05 38.30 -39.46
CA ALA A 533 11.45 37.51 -40.54
C ALA A 533 12.52 36.69 -41.28
N VAL A 534 12.45 35.37 -41.14
CA VAL A 534 13.30 34.43 -41.88
C VAL A 534 12.68 34.19 -43.26
N PRO A 535 13.37 34.52 -44.37
CA PRO A 535 12.84 34.28 -45.70
C PRO A 535 12.67 32.78 -45.97
N SER A 536 11.65 32.40 -46.74
CA SER A 536 11.50 31.00 -47.18
C SER A 536 11.94 30.82 -48.64
N GLU A 537 12.35 29.59 -48.97
CA GLU A 537 12.64 29.24 -50.36
C GLU A 537 11.39 29.35 -51.26
N ALA A 538 10.20 29.13 -50.69
CA ALA A 538 8.93 29.29 -51.40
C ALA A 538 8.66 30.75 -51.79
N GLU A 539 8.97 31.71 -50.91
CA GLU A 539 8.89 33.15 -51.20
C GLU A 539 9.85 33.52 -52.34
N LEU A 540 11.07 32.99 -52.34
CA LEU A 540 12.02 33.24 -53.44
C LEU A 540 11.51 32.69 -54.77
N VAL A 541 10.92 31.50 -54.79
CA VAL A 541 10.30 30.93 -55.99
C VAL A 541 9.15 31.80 -56.49
N GLU A 542 8.31 32.33 -55.59
CA GLU A 542 7.22 33.24 -55.95
C GLU A 542 7.74 34.55 -56.54
N HIS A 543 8.73 35.18 -55.90
CA HIS A 543 9.36 36.41 -56.40
C HIS A 543 10.05 36.19 -57.75
N ARG A 544 10.73 35.06 -57.96
CA ARG A 544 11.30 34.65 -59.26
C ARG A 544 10.22 34.44 -60.32
N SER A 545 9.10 33.80 -59.98
CA SER A 545 7.98 33.60 -60.90
C SER A 545 7.36 34.93 -61.36
N ARG A 546 7.19 35.89 -60.43
CA ARG A 546 6.72 37.26 -60.71
C ARG A 546 7.72 38.05 -61.58
N ARG A 547 9.02 37.89 -61.33
CA ARG A 547 10.09 38.46 -62.19
C ARG A 547 10.02 37.87 -63.59
N ASP A 548 9.98 36.55 -63.70
CA ASP A 548 10.01 35.83 -64.97
C ASP A 548 8.75 36.08 -65.81
N SER A 549 7.59 36.28 -65.18
CA SER A 549 6.36 36.66 -65.87
C SER A 549 6.44 38.08 -66.44
N THR A 550 6.95 39.03 -65.66
CA THR A 550 7.15 40.43 -66.08
C THR A 550 8.21 40.52 -67.19
N LEU A 551 9.30 39.73 -67.10
CA LEU A 551 10.33 39.66 -68.13
C LEU A 551 9.80 39.04 -69.43
N ARG A 552 8.98 37.98 -69.34
CA ARG A 552 8.29 37.40 -70.51
C ARG A 552 7.31 38.38 -71.16
N GLU A 553 6.67 39.23 -70.37
CA GLU A 553 5.80 40.30 -70.89
C GLU A 553 6.62 41.38 -71.62
N LEU A 554 7.74 41.82 -71.05
CA LEU A 554 8.66 42.76 -71.69
C LEU A 554 9.20 42.20 -73.01
N ARG A 555 9.62 40.93 -73.03
CA ARG A 555 10.11 40.25 -74.25
C ARG A 555 9.02 40.17 -75.33
N ARG A 556 7.80 39.78 -74.98
CA ARG A 556 6.68 39.71 -75.94
C ARG A 556 6.37 41.06 -76.57
N ARG A 557 6.36 42.13 -75.77
CA ARG A 557 6.14 43.51 -76.27
C ARG A 557 7.32 44.03 -77.09
N TRP A 558 8.55 43.65 -76.77
CA TRP A 558 9.75 43.99 -77.54
C TRP A 558 9.79 43.30 -78.91
N LEU A 559 9.31 42.04 -78.98
CA LEU A 559 9.21 41.26 -80.22
C LEU A 559 7.96 41.57 -81.06
N GLY A 560 7.10 42.51 -80.61
CA GLY A 560 5.90 42.94 -81.33
C GLY A 560 4.66 42.06 -81.14
N GLU A 561 4.70 41.08 -80.23
CA GLU A 561 3.64 40.09 -80.01
C GLU A 561 2.55 40.55 -79.01
N GLY A 562 2.56 41.83 -78.59
CA GLY A 562 1.81 42.32 -77.42
C GLY A 562 1.08 43.67 -77.56
N GLY A 563 0.87 44.16 -78.79
CA GLY A 563 0.24 45.47 -79.07
C GLY A 563 1.21 46.66 -78.95
N GLU A 564 0.89 47.79 -79.59
CA GLU A 564 1.70 49.01 -79.51
C GLU A 564 1.62 49.62 -78.11
N VAL A 565 2.78 49.80 -77.49
CA VAL A 565 2.92 50.46 -76.19
C VAL A 565 3.75 51.72 -76.40
N ASP A 566 3.26 52.83 -75.88
CA ASP A 566 3.95 54.10 -75.94
C ASP A 566 5.32 54.06 -75.22
N ALA A 567 6.14 55.08 -75.43
CA ALA A 567 7.45 55.16 -74.77
C ALA A 567 7.34 55.13 -73.23
N THR A 568 6.27 55.71 -72.69
CA THR A 568 5.96 55.77 -71.26
C THR A 568 5.68 54.38 -70.67
N GLY A 569 4.83 53.58 -71.33
CA GLY A 569 4.49 52.24 -70.90
C GLY A 569 5.65 51.24 -71.03
N ARG A 570 6.54 51.44 -72.02
CA ARG A 570 7.79 50.67 -72.13
C ARG A 570 8.75 50.96 -70.98
N ARG A 571 8.89 52.24 -70.59
CA ARG A 571 9.72 52.65 -69.46
C ARG A 571 9.17 52.10 -68.14
N ALA A 572 7.87 52.23 -67.89
CA ALA A 572 7.23 51.69 -66.69
C ALA A 572 7.35 50.16 -66.56
N LEU A 573 7.34 49.43 -67.68
CA LEU A 573 7.55 47.97 -67.68
C LEU A 573 9.02 47.60 -67.42
N ALA A 574 9.97 48.36 -67.98
CA ALA A 574 11.40 48.20 -67.70
C ALA A 574 11.71 48.46 -66.22
N ASP A 575 11.24 49.58 -65.66
CA ASP A 575 11.41 49.94 -64.25
C ASP A 575 10.83 48.83 -63.33
N ARG A 576 9.69 48.25 -63.72
CA ARG A 576 9.07 47.14 -62.99
C ARG A 576 9.91 45.86 -63.05
N VAL A 577 10.54 45.55 -64.19
CA VAL A 577 11.47 44.41 -64.29
C VAL A 577 12.68 44.63 -63.40
N GLU A 578 13.31 45.81 -63.44
CA GLU A 578 14.43 46.15 -62.57
C GLU A 578 14.07 46.01 -61.09
N GLN A 579 12.90 46.51 -60.69
CA GLN A 579 12.39 46.35 -59.34
C GLN A 579 12.22 44.87 -58.96
N ARG A 580 11.60 44.04 -59.82
CA ARG A 580 11.37 42.61 -59.54
C ARG A 580 12.66 41.80 -59.51
N VAL A 581 13.66 42.17 -60.30
CA VAL A 581 15.02 41.60 -60.22
C VAL A 581 15.63 41.94 -58.88
N GLY A 582 15.64 43.21 -58.48
CA GLY A 582 16.16 43.65 -57.18
C GLY A 582 15.47 42.98 -55.99
N GLU A 583 14.13 42.85 -56.02
CA GLU A 583 13.37 42.14 -54.97
C GLU A 583 13.79 40.66 -54.85
N ALA A 584 13.99 39.96 -55.97
CA ALA A 584 14.42 38.55 -55.97
C ALA A 584 15.89 38.39 -55.52
N ASP A 585 16.77 39.32 -55.91
CA ASP A 585 18.19 39.29 -55.55
C ASP A 585 18.39 39.59 -54.06
N VAL A 586 17.71 40.60 -53.52
CA VAL A 586 17.73 40.91 -52.07
C VAL A 586 17.26 39.71 -51.25
N LEU A 587 16.21 39.01 -51.71
CA LEU A 587 15.70 37.83 -51.02
C LEU A 587 16.65 36.63 -51.13
N ALA A 588 17.31 36.45 -52.28
CA ALA A 588 18.34 35.42 -52.47
C ALA A 588 19.59 35.67 -51.60
N ASP A 589 20.04 36.92 -51.51
CA ASP A 589 21.16 37.31 -50.64
C ASP A 589 20.81 37.11 -49.16
N ARG A 590 19.59 37.48 -48.74
CA ARG A 590 19.12 37.22 -47.38
C ARG A 590 19.04 35.73 -47.07
N LEU A 591 18.52 34.91 -47.98
CA LEU A 591 18.53 33.45 -47.82
C LEU A 591 19.94 32.88 -47.65
N ARG A 592 20.95 33.49 -48.30
CA ARG A 592 22.35 33.08 -48.16
C ARG A 592 22.97 33.53 -46.82
N VAL A 593 22.65 34.74 -46.37
CA VAL A 593 23.14 35.28 -45.09
C VAL A 593 22.49 34.58 -43.90
N ASP A 594 21.19 34.33 -43.97
CA ASP A 594 20.40 33.65 -42.93
C ASP A 594 20.26 32.14 -43.17
N ALA A 595 21.14 31.52 -43.97
CA ALA A 595 21.02 30.12 -44.39
C ALA A 595 20.83 29.14 -43.22
N ASP A 596 21.57 29.36 -42.12
CA ASP A 596 21.45 28.54 -40.90
C ASP A 596 20.07 28.71 -40.24
N ARG A 597 19.51 29.92 -40.22
CA ARG A 597 18.17 30.19 -39.65
C ARG A 597 17.06 29.59 -40.51
N VAL A 598 17.22 29.62 -41.83
CA VAL A 598 16.29 28.99 -42.79
C VAL A 598 16.31 27.46 -42.63
N ALA A 599 17.49 26.87 -42.48
CA ALA A 599 17.65 25.44 -42.21
C ALA A 599 17.04 25.05 -40.85
N GLN A 600 17.26 25.86 -39.80
CA GLN A 600 16.64 25.64 -38.50
C GLN A 600 15.11 25.75 -38.54
N GLN A 601 14.56 26.77 -39.21
CA GLN A 601 13.11 26.93 -39.36
C GLN A 601 12.49 25.75 -40.09
N SER A 602 13.05 25.35 -41.24
CA SER A 602 12.54 24.21 -42.01
C SER A 602 12.61 22.90 -41.22
N GLY A 603 13.70 22.68 -40.48
CA GLY A 603 13.85 21.53 -39.58
C GLY A 603 12.80 21.52 -38.45
N LEU A 604 12.56 22.66 -37.81
CA LEU A 604 11.55 22.78 -36.75
C LEU A 604 10.13 22.63 -37.29
N VAL A 605 9.82 23.17 -38.48
CA VAL A 605 8.52 22.98 -39.15
C VAL A 605 8.30 21.51 -39.51
N ALA A 606 9.30 20.84 -40.09
CA ALA A 606 9.21 19.42 -40.40
C ALA A 606 9.04 18.56 -39.14
N ARG A 607 9.77 18.88 -38.06
CA ARG A 607 9.62 18.22 -36.76
C ARG A 607 8.22 18.44 -36.17
N SER A 608 7.69 19.66 -36.25
CA SER A 608 6.33 19.98 -35.79
C SER A 608 5.28 19.18 -36.56
N ALA A 609 5.38 19.10 -37.88
CA ALA A 609 4.48 18.30 -38.70
C ALA A 609 4.52 16.81 -38.32
N ARG A 610 5.71 16.26 -38.06
CA ARG A 610 5.87 14.88 -37.60
C ARG A 610 5.24 14.65 -36.23
N LEU A 611 5.49 15.54 -35.26
CA LEU A 611 4.91 15.43 -33.91
C LEU A 611 3.37 15.51 -33.93
N LEU A 612 2.79 16.32 -34.83
CA LEU A 612 1.34 16.38 -35.00
C LEU A 612 0.78 15.06 -35.57
N ALA A 613 1.44 14.46 -36.56
CA ALA A 613 1.04 13.16 -37.09
C ALA A 613 1.17 12.04 -36.04
N ASP A 614 2.27 12.04 -35.27
CA ASP A 614 2.48 11.09 -34.18
C ASP A 614 1.43 11.28 -33.05
N LEU A 615 1.01 12.53 -32.78
CA LEU A 615 -0.05 12.84 -31.83
C LEU A 615 -1.42 12.32 -32.29
N GLU A 616 -1.75 12.50 -33.57
CA GLU A 616 -2.99 11.96 -34.16
C GLU A 616 -3.05 10.43 -34.02
N LEU A 617 -1.94 9.74 -34.30
CA LEU A 617 -1.84 8.28 -34.10
C LEU A 617 -2.01 7.86 -32.63
N ALA A 618 -1.46 8.64 -31.68
CA ALA A 618 -1.61 8.37 -30.25
C ALA A 618 -3.05 8.64 -29.76
N GLU A 619 -3.72 9.67 -30.30
CA GLU A 619 -5.12 9.97 -30.02
C GLU A 619 -6.05 8.87 -30.55
N ASP A 620 -5.79 8.37 -31.75
CA ASP A 620 -6.48 7.21 -32.32
C ASP A 620 -6.26 5.94 -31.48
N ASP A 621 -5.04 5.73 -30.98
CA ASP A 621 -4.77 4.57 -30.11
C ASP A 621 -5.52 4.67 -28.78
N ARG A 622 -5.61 5.88 -28.21
CA ARG A 622 -6.42 6.16 -27.02
C ARG A 622 -7.89 5.86 -27.28
N ALA A 623 -8.44 6.31 -28.41
CA ALA A 623 -9.83 6.06 -28.78
C ALA A 623 -10.11 4.55 -28.90
N ARG A 624 -9.23 3.80 -29.57
CA ARG A 624 -9.32 2.33 -29.66
C ARG A 624 -9.20 1.65 -28.30
N GLY A 625 -8.36 2.16 -27.41
CA GLY A 625 -8.25 1.67 -26.03
C GLY A 625 -9.56 1.84 -25.26
N LEU A 626 -10.19 3.01 -25.36
CA LEU A 626 -11.48 3.30 -24.70
C LEU A 626 -12.61 2.42 -25.25
N GLU A 627 -12.65 2.21 -26.57
CA GLU A 627 -13.60 1.30 -27.21
C GLU A 627 -13.40 -0.15 -26.74
N ALA A 628 -12.15 -0.59 -26.60
CA ALA A 628 -11.84 -1.92 -26.07
C ALA A 628 -12.32 -2.08 -24.61
N VAL A 629 -12.11 -1.07 -23.75
CA VAL A 629 -12.63 -1.08 -22.37
C VAL A 629 -14.16 -1.19 -22.37
N ALA A 630 -14.84 -0.42 -23.21
CA ALA A 630 -16.30 -0.46 -23.33
C ALA A 630 -16.80 -1.83 -23.82
N SER A 631 -16.15 -2.41 -24.85
CA SER A 631 -16.48 -3.73 -25.38
C SER A 631 -16.31 -4.84 -24.33
N VAL A 632 -15.19 -4.84 -23.61
CA VAL A 632 -14.95 -5.79 -22.51
C VAL A 632 -16.01 -5.61 -21.42
N GLY A 633 -16.42 -4.37 -21.14
CA GLY A 633 -17.53 -4.06 -20.23
C GLY A 633 -18.88 -4.69 -20.63
N VAL A 634 -19.24 -4.64 -21.91
CA VAL A 634 -20.47 -5.26 -22.43
C VAL A 634 -20.41 -6.78 -22.34
N GLU A 635 -19.30 -7.38 -22.77
CA GLU A 635 -19.10 -8.83 -22.68
C GLU A 635 -19.10 -9.33 -21.22
N TRP A 636 -18.50 -8.55 -20.31
CA TRP A 636 -18.53 -8.83 -18.88
C TRP A 636 -19.95 -8.79 -18.33
N ALA A 637 -20.75 -7.79 -18.71
CA ALA A 637 -22.15 -7.70 -18.28
C ALA A 637 -22.98 -8.91 -18.74
N ALA A 638 -22.79 -9.34 -20.00
CA ALA A 638 -23.47 -10.52 -20.55
C ALA A 638 -23.15 -11.81 -19.78
N LEU A 639 -21.91 -11.96 -19.28
CA LEU A 639 -21.48 -13.13 -18.51
C LEU A 639 -22.28 -13.31 -17.20
N TRP A 640 -22.71 -12.20 -16.58
CA TRP A 640 -23.43 -12.20 -15.29
C TRP A 640 -24.94 -11.99 -15.41
N GLU A 641 -25.47 -11.79 -16.62
CA GLU A 641 -26.90 -11.52 -16.86
C GLU A 641 -27.80 -12.58 -16.23
N ARG A 642 -27.39 -13.86 -16.30
CA ARG A 642 -28.12 -15.00 -15.73
C ARG A 642 -28.01 -15.11 -14.21
N SER A 643 -27.05 -14.44 -13.59
CA SER A 643 -26.79 -14.50 -12.15
C SER A 643 -27.69 -13.54 -11.36
N GLY A 644 -28.20 -12.47 -11.99
CA GLY A 644 -29.09 -11.49 -11.35
C GLY A 644 -28.43 -10.67 -10.23
N VAL A 645 -27.10 -10.55 -10.27
CA VAL A 645 -26.28 -9.85 -9.27
C VAL A 645 -25.90 -8.47 -9.80
N GLU A 646 -25.79 -7.50 -8.89
CA GLU A 646 -25.23 -6.19 -9.23
C GLU A 646 -23.76 -6.34 -9.67
N LEU A 647 -23.49 -6.00 -10.93
CA LEU A 647 -22.18 -6.07 -11.55
C LEU A 647 -21.18 -5.13 -10.88
N ARG A 648 -20.00 -5.66 -10.58
CA ARG A 648 -18.85 -4.90 -10.06
C ARG A 648 -17.61 -5.21 -10.89
N ARG A 649 -16.49 -4.57 -10.52
CA ARG A 649 -15.19 -4.86 -11.14
C ARG A 649 -14.80 -6.34 -10.97
N PRO A 650 -14.04 -6.94 -11.91
CA PRO A 650 -13.64 -8.34 -11.83
C PRO A 650 -13.02 -8.75 -10.48
N ASP A 651 -12.15 -7.93 -9.89
CA ASP A 651 -11.54 -8.22 -8.58
C ASP A 651 -12.57 -8.30 -7.44
N GLU A 652 -13.55 -7.39 -7.45
CA GLU A 652 -14.63 -7.40 -6.48
C GLU A 652 -15.54 -8.61 -6.70
N MET A 653 -15.77 -8.99 -7.95
CA MET A 653 -16.54 -10.18 -8.29
C MET A 653 -15.82 -11.49 -7.94
N ARG A 654 -14.48 -11.52 -7.96
CA ARG A 654 -13.68 -12.65 -7.45
C ARG A 654 -13.90 -12.83 -5.94
N SER A 655 -13.84 -11.74 -5.18
CA SER A 655 -14.13 -11.75 -3.74
C SER A 655 -15.59 -12.13 -3.45
N TRP A 656 -16.52 -11.54 -4.22
CA TRP A 656 -17.94 -11.84 -4.13
C TRP A 656 -18.20 -13.33 -4.37
N ARG A 657 -17.59 -13.93 -5.40
CA ARG A 657 -17.80 -15.33 -5.72
C ARG A 657 -17.25 -16.27 -4.65
N ARG A 658 -16.06 -16.00 -4.09
CA ARG A 658 -15.56 -16.78 -2.94
C ARG A 658 -16.53 -16.71 -1.75
N GLY A 659 -17.12 -15.53 -1.52
CA GLY A 659 -18.18 -15.37 -0.52
C GLY A 659 -19.44 -16.17 -0.87
N PHE A 660 -19.81 -16.23 -2.15
CA PHE A 660 -20.96 -17.00 -2.65
C PHE A 660 -20.75 -18.51 -2.53
N GLU A 661 -19.57 -19.04 -2.88
CA GLU A 661 -19.23 -20.46 -2.69
C GLU A 661 -19.21 -20.85 -1.22
N ALA A 662 -18.66 -19.99 -0.34
CA ALA A 662 -18.72 -20.20 1.11
C ALA A 662 -20.16 -20.19 1.64
N LEU A 663 -21.03 -19.33 1.08
CA LEU A 663 -22.46 -19.32 1.39
C LEU A 663 -23.12 -20.63 0.94
N LEU A 664 -22.87 -21.12 -0.28
CA LEU A 664 -23.41 -22.39 -0.76
C LEU A 664 -22.97 -23.58 0.12
N ALA A 665 -21.70 -23.62 0.53
CA ALA A 665 -21.20 -24.63 1.44
C ALA A 665 -21.92 -24.59 2.81
N ARG A 666 -22.15 -23.39 3.35
CA ARG A 666 -22.87 -23.20 4.62
C ARG A 666 -24.35 -23.56 4.49
N LEU A 667 -24.94 -23.30 3.33
CA LEU A 667 -26.32 -23.66 3.00
C LEU A 667 -26.46 -25.19 2.91
N GLY A 668 -25.48 -25.89 2.33
CA GLY A 668 -25.40 -27.35 2.38
C GLY A 668 -25.33 -27.89 3.81
N GLN A 669 -24.54 -27.26 4.69
CA GLN A 669 -24.50 -27.62 6.12
C GLN A 669 -25.84 -27.38 6.82
N LEU A 670 -26.54 -26.29 6.50
CA LEU A 670 -27.90 -26.03 6.98
C LEU A 670 -28.87 -27.15 6.56
N ARG A 671 -28.83 -27.60 5.30
CA ARG A 671 -29.66 -28.72 4.83
C ARG A 671 -29.40 -30.02 5.58
N VAL A 672 -28.12 -30.33 5.82
CA VAL A 672 -27.73 -31.53 6.59
C VAL A 672 -28.24 -31.43 8.03
N ALA A 673 -28.13 -30.25 8.66
CA ALA A 673 -28.65 -30.02 10.01
C ALA A 673 -30.18 -30.09 10.07
N GLU A 674 -30.89 -29.54 9.08
CA GLU A 674 -32.36 -29.65 8.94
C GLU A 674 -32.81 -31.11 8.80
N ALA A 675 -32.14 -31.88 7.94
CA ALA A 675 -32.41 -33.31 7.78
C ALA A 675 -32.14 -34.09 9.07
N GLY A 676 -31.03 -33.81 9.76
CA GLY A 676 -30.69 -34.42 11.05
C GLY A 676 -31.69 -34.10 12.16
N LEU A 677 -32.19 -32.85 12.21
CA LEU A 677 -33.24 -32.44 13.14
C LEU A 677 -34.55 -33.18 12.87
N ASN A 678 -34.97 -33.28 11.61
CA ASN A 678 -36.18 -34.01 11.24
C ASN A 678 -36.07 -35.50 11.59
N ALA A 679 -34.93 -36.15 11.31
CA ALA A 679 -34.70 -37.54 11.69
C ALA A 679 -34.79 -37.74 13.21
N GLN A 680 -34.25 -36.83 14.02
CA GLN A 680 -34.37 -36.91 15.49
C GLN A 680 -35.81 -36.72 15.98
N ARG A 681 -36.61 -35.85 15.32
CA ARG A 681 -38.03 -35.69 15.63
C ARG A 681 -38.83 -36.94 15.30
N GLU A 682 -38.63 -37.51 14.11
CA GLU A 682 -39.24 -38.78 13.70
C GLU A 682 -38.89 -39.90 14.68
N ASP A 683 -37.62 -39.98 15.10
CA ASP A 683 -37.15 -40.96 16.09
C ASP A 683 -37.81 -40.80 17.47
N ARG A 684 -38.05 -39.57 17.92
CA ARG A 684 -38.76 -39.29 19.16
C ARG A 684 -40.22 -39.70 19.04
N ASP A 685 -40.89 -39.28 17.97
CA ASP A 685 -42.32 -39.53 17.76
C ASP A 685 -42.59 -41.04 17.62
N ALA A 686 -41.70 -41.78 16.95
CA ALA A 686 -41.73 -43.24 16.89
C ALA A 686 -41.56 -43.88 18.28
N SER A 687 -40.68 -43.36 19.13
CA SER A 687 -40.47 -43.86 20.51
C SER A 687 -41.68 -43.61 21.40
N ILE A 688 -42.31 -42.42 21.27
CA ILE A 688 -43.55 -42.08 21.99
C ILE A 688 -44.69 -43.00 21.54
N ALA A 689 -44.83 -43.23 20.24
CA ALA A 689 -45.84 -44.14 19.69
C ALA A 689 -45.67 -45.57 20.21
N ASP A 690 -44.44 -46.11 20.22
CA ASP A 690 -44.10 -47.45 20.75
C ASP A 690 -44.49 -47.60 22.23
N VAL A 691 -44.21 -46.59 23.06
CA VAL A 691 -44.56 -46.59 24.50
C VAL A 691 -46.06 -46.44 24.70
N ALA A 692 -46.72 -45.55 23.96
CA ALA A 692 -48.17 -45.35 24.04
C ALA A 692 -48.98 -46.57 23.57
N GLU A 693 -48.45 -47.34 22.62
CA GLU A 693 -49.04 -48.62 22.20
C GLU A 693 -48.86 -49.70 23.29
N ALA A 694 -47.66 -49.80 23.89
CA ALA A 694 -47.42 -50.73 24.98
C ALA A 694 -48.24 -50.44 26.25
N LEU A 695 -48.55 -49.16 26.53
CA LEU A 695 -49.44 -48.76 27.63
C LEU A 695 -50.91 -49.09 27.33
N ARG A 696 -51.35 -48.97 26.07
CA ARG A 696 -52.72 -49.36 25.67
C ARG A 696 -52.98 -50.86 25.86
N ASP A 697 -52.00 -51.72 25.59
CA ASP A 697 -52.10 -53.17 25.82
C ASP A 697 -52.33 -53.52 27.31
N LEU A 698 -51.86 -52.66 28.22
CA LEU A 698 -52.03 -52.82 29.67
C LEU A 698 -53.39 -52.29 30.18
N ALA A 699 -54.25 -51.76 29.30
CA ALA A 699 -55.55 -51.13 29.61
C ALA A 699 -55.51 -49.99 30.64
N GLU A 700 -54.37 -49.35 30.83
CA GLU A 700 -54.35 -48.00 31.38
C GLU A 700 -54.78 -47.04 30.26
N ARG A 701 -55.83 -46.24 30.53
CA ARG A 701 -56.17 -45.14 29.61
C ARG A 701 -54.97 -44.20 29.58
N PRO A 702 -54.37 -43.91 28.41
CA PRO A 702 -53.32 -42.92 28.34
C PRO A 702 -53.94 -41.56 28.67
N GLU A 703 -53.62 -40.99 29.83
CA GLU A 703 -53.63 -39.54 29.99
C GLU A 703 -52.73 -38.93 28.90
N PRO A 704 -52.98 -37.68 28.45
CA PRO A 704 -52.17 -37.08 27.41
C PRO A 704 -50.71 -37.05 27.88
N MET A 705 -49.87 -37.87 27.27
CA MET A 705 -48.45 -37.91 27.60
C MET A 705 -47.85 -36.52 27.34
N PRO A 706 -47.05 -35.98 28.27
CA PRO A 706 -46.38 -34.71 28.03
C PRO A 706 -45.44 -34.83 26.82
N ASP A 707 -45.35 -33.78 26.01
CA ASP A 707 -44.51 -33.66 24.79
C ASP A 707 -42.98 -33.84 25.03
N ARG A 708 -42.55 -34.25 26.22
CA ARG A 708 -41.14 -34.34 26.64
C ARG A 708 -40.86 -35.63 27.41
N LEU A 709 -39.88 -36.40 26.92
CA LEU A 709 -39.27 -37.57 27.55
C LEU A 709 -38.08 -37.12 28.42
N THR A 710 -38.32 -36.28 29.43
CA THR A 710 -37.23 -35.88 30.35
C THR A 710 -36.95 -36.97 31.39
N LYS A 711 -35.67 -37.28 31.56
CA LYS A 711 -35.13 -38.22 32.57
C LYS A 711 -35.38 -37.66 33.99
N ARG A 712 -36.51 -38.00 34.62
CA ARG A 712 -36.71 -37.72 36.05
C ARG A 712 -35.92 -38.72 36.88
N SER A 713 -34.89 -38.23 37.56
CA SER A 713 -34.11 -38.94 38.57
C SER A 713 -34.99 -39.37 39.75
N ARG A 714 -35.09 -40.70 39.92
CA ARG A 714 -35.51 -41.56 41.06
C ARG A 714 -36.47 -41.04 42.15
N PRO A 715 -37.40 -41.91 42.61
CA PRO A 715 -38.28 -41.63 43.73
C PRO A 715 -37.55 -41.74 45.08
N VAL A 716 -37.78 -40.77 45.95
CA VAL A 716 -37.58 -40.89 47.40
C VAL A 716 -38.81 -41.61 47.95
N GLY A 717 -38.62 -42.79 48.53
CA GLY A 717 -39.69 -43.55 49.18
C GLY A 717 -39.13 -44.75 49.94
N GLY A 718 -39.23 -44.70 51.26
CA GLY A 718 -38.83 -45.75 52.19
C GLY A 718 -39.00 -45.28 53.63
N SER A 719 -40.26 -45.15 54.06
CA SER A 719 -40.67 -45.40 55.45
C SER A 719 -40.84 -46.89 55.66
#